data_AF-A0A940C2X5-F1
#
_entry.id   AF-A0A940C2X5-F1
#
_cell.length_a   1.000
_cell.length_b   1.000
_cell.length_c   1.000
_cell.angle_alpha   90.00
_cell.angle_beta   90.00
_cell.angle_gamma   90.00
#
_symmetry.space_group_name_H-M   'P 1'
#
loop_
_entity.id
_entity.type
_entity.pdbx_description
1 polymer ?
#
loop_
_entity_poly.entity_id
_entity_poly.type
_entity_poly.pdbx_seq_one_letter_code
_entity_poly.pdbx_strand_id
1 'polypeptide(L)'
;MTIIRKLRGIALALALLAALALCGAAQADGLDVHFMDIGRNDGIVIVCDGEAAFIDSGWYEFSLQAVDYMRGLGITHLKYYIGTHAHKDHVSGAAAIIKAFNPDAVLQPHADVGRLIIQCAATKEERAAAENARYINVSVGQTYNVGGATLTVLGPLKLRKFYNADDGYENFNSLIMRLTYGENTFLLTGDAYAATLYDIEAAFPGALKCDVFKNPHHDGAPKDKEMALVSPQYVIFSTSDKHQPTSEALARVGDVGARAMITSTQQNGHIVFHSDGHNLGFFLTNGPLEISINKSEATIYEGQKTSVSAKLKPSHYKALTYFSLNPSVASVDGSGHITGLAPGTAIIRAMSSNCLYTDCVVTVMPIGVQLNKNELRIKHGASDTLRASFLPKGTRSRAVAWSSDDPAVATVTDSGKVTGAAPGSTTVRATLENGSQAACVVTVEPVAVSGVKISPSGATLTIHQSQALSAVISPQNATDQSVVWSSDDESVAIVDQNGLLTAVGVGQTKITATASNGKNRSIGVKVKPVYISSISIAADTDTIVAGVPGKNTVQMSAGIQPLDATIQEIVWKTSNPRVATVDENGLVTAVNDGHATIYAVSQDGSHRQGSFRLTVAANRFKRSAAVFEPGRVTVSAESIRYERDTLRIDLYYANGTDEHVDIPSGGVLTFILPDGTRLPIAPMEMGTRTLRRGTVKTHTIRLPLASYPYLAGLDLTSCDATVTN
;
A
#
# COMPACT_ATOMS: atom_id res chain seq x y z
N MET A 1 -34.85 34.26 -50.53
CA MET A 1 -33.41 34.44 -50.84
C MET A 1 -33.05 35.78 -51.49
N THR A 2 -34.02 36.56 -52.00
CA THR A 2 -33.77 37.82 -52.73
C THR A 2 -33.77 39.08 -51.84
N ILE A 3 -34.41 39.03 -50.66
CA ILE A 3 -34.52 40.18 -49.73
C ILE A 3 -33.27 40.32 -48.85
N ILE A 4 -32.63 39.21 -48.45
CA ILE A 4 -31.39 39.21 -47.64
C ILE A 4 -30.16 39.67 -48.46
N ARG A 5 -30.18 39.50 -49.79
CA ARG A 5 -29.14 40.05 -50.70
C ARG A 5 -29.26 41.57 -50.88
N LYS A 6 -30.48 42.13 -50.87
CA LYS A 6 -30.69 43.59 -50.91
C LYS A 6 -30.34 44.27 -49.58
N LEU A 7 -30.60 43.63 -48.44
CA LEU A 7 -30.24 44.17 -47.12
C LEU A 7 -28.72 44.21 -46.87
N ARG A 8 -27.95 43.26 -47.42
CA ARG A 8 -26.47 43.30 -47.39
C ARG A 8 -25.88 44.40 -48.29
N GLY A 9 -26.50 44.68 -49.44
CA GLY A 9 -26.11 45.81 -50.30
C GLY A 9 -26.38 47.17 -49.66
N ILE A 10 -27.46 47.28 -48.87
CA ILE A 10 -27.81 48.51 -48.14
C ILE A 10 -26.92 48.71 -46.90
N ALA A 11 -26.54 47.64 -46.19
CA ALA A 11 -25.59 47.74 -45.07
C ALA A 11 -24.15 48.06 -45.52
N LEU A 12 -23.72 47.55 -46.68
CA LEU A 12 -22.41 47.90 -47.28
C LEU A 12 -22.40 49.33 -47.81
N ALA A 13 -23.52 49.80 -48.39
CA ALA A 13 -23.69 51.19 -48.78
C ALA A 13 -23.74 52.13 -47.56
N LEU A 14 -24.35 51.71 -46.43
CA LEU A 14 -24.39 52.50 -45.18
C LEU A 14 -23.06 52.52 -44.43
N ALA A 15 -22.21 51.47 -44.55
CA ALA A 15 -20.85 51.49 -44.03
C ALA A 15 -19.91 52.36 -44.91
N LEU A 16 -20.11 52.36 -46.23
CA LEU A 16 -19.43 53.30 -47.14
C LEU A 16 -19.93 54.74 -46.91
N LEU A 17 -21.22 54.94 -46.68
CA LEU A 17 -21.81 56.25 -46.34
C LEU A 17 -21.44 56.71 -44.93
N ALA A 18 -21.13 55.83 -43.97
CA ALA A 18 -20.61 56.22 -42.66
C ALA A 18 -19.12 56.60 -42.71
N ALA A 19 -18.34 56.00 -43.62
CA ALA A 19 -16.98 56.45 -43.94
C ALA A 19 -16.97 57.75 -44.78
N LEU A 20 -18.00 57.96 -45.62
CA LEU A 20 -18.17 59.19 -46.42
C LEU A 20 -18.94 60.31 -45.68
N ALA A 21 -19.67 60.04 -44.61
CA ALA A 21 -20.38 61.04 -43.79
C ALA A 21 -19.50 61.72 -42.73
N LEU A 22 -18.23 61.32 -42.63
CA LEU A 22 -17.16 62.11 -42.01
C LEU A 22 -16.41 62.99 -43.03
N CYS A 23 -16.71 62.86 -44.32
CA CYS A 23 -16.04 63.59 -45.40
C CYS A 23 -16.89 64.76 -45.94
N GLY A 24 -17.58 65.43 -45.02
CA GLY A 24 -18.12 66.77 -45.25
C GLY A 24 -17.15 67.80 -44.69
N ALA A 25 -16.23 68.27 -45.53
CA ALA A 25 -15.43 69.49 -45.35
C ALA A 25 -14.53 69.59 -44.08
N ALA A 26 -13.37 68.95 -44.13
CA ALA A 26 -12.06 69.51 -43.76
C ALA A 26 -11.02 68.42 -44.05
N GLN A 27 -10.11 68.64 -45.01
CA GLN A 27 -8.98 67.76 -45.24
C GLN A 27 -8.11 67.84 -43.98
N ALA A 28 -8.13 66.79 -43.15
CA ALA A 28 -7.30 66.74 -41.96
C ALA A 28 -5.84 66.73 -42.39
N ASP A 29 -5.02 67.61 -41.80
CA ASP A 29 -3.57 67.64 -41.96
C ASP A 29 -3.00 66.23 -41.70
N GLY A 30 -2.05 65.78 -42.52
CA GLY A 30 -1.51 64.42 -42.41
C GLY A 30 -0.87 63.90 -43.69
N LEU A 31 -0.20 62.74 -43.59
CA LEU A 31 0.41 62.02 -44.71
C LEU A 31 -0.27 60.67 -44.91
N ASP A 32 -0.78 60.45 -46.12
CA ASP A 32 -1.17 59.13 -46.61
C ASP A 32 -0.20 58.61 -47.68
N VAL A 33 0.26 57.37 -47.52
CA VAL A 33 1.11 56.67 -48.49
C VAL A 33 0.43 55.38 -48.92
N HIS A 34 0.01 55.33 -50.18
CA HIS A 34 -0.76 54.23 -50.75
C HIS A 34 0.15 53.37 -51.65
N PHE A 35 0.46 52.17 -51.21
CA PHE A 35 1.11 51.17 -52.05
C PHE A 35 0.05 50.38 -52.82
N MET A 36 0.04 50.51 -54.14
CA MET A 36 -1.07 50.04 -54.95
C MET A 36 -1.02 48.53 -55.23
N ASP A 37 -2.19 47.87 -55.16
CA ASP A 37 -2.40 46.50 -55.66
C ASP A 37 -2.61 46.53 -57.18
N ILE A 38 -1.50 46.64 -57.92
CA ILE A 38 -1.46 46.65 -59.38
C ILE A 38 -0.56 45.52 -59.92
N GLY A 39 -0.46 44.41 -59.19
CA GLY A 39 0.43 43.30 -59.56
C GLY A 39 1.90 43.62 -59.30
N ARG A 40 2.79 42.83 -59.94
CA ARG A 40 4.26 42.85 -59.72
C ARG A 40 4.83 44.09 -60.42
N ASN A 41 4.50 45.24 -59.87
CA ASN A 41 4.68 46.58 -60.39
C ASN A 41 4.74 47.57 -59.23
N ASP A 42 5.34 48.73 -59.48
CA ASP A 42 5.32 49.84 -58.53
C ASP A 42 4.33 50.93 -58.94
N GLY A 43 3.52 51.33 -57.97
CA GLY A 43 2.61 52.45 -58.03
C GLY A 43 2.36 52.91 -56.60
N ILE A 44 2.86 54.09 -56.27
CA ILE A 44 2.79 54.62 -54.90
C ILE A 44 2.20 56.03 -54.95
N VAL A 45 1.03 56.21 -54.35
CA VAL A 45 0.41 57.54 -54.20
C VAL A 45 0.86 58.12 -52.86
N ILE A 46 1.35 59.35 -52.87
CA ILE A 46 1.66 60.13 -51.68
C ILE A 46 0.67 61.29 -51.67
N VAL A 47 -0.13 61.40 -50.62
CA VAL A 47 -1.05 62.52 -50.40
C VAL A 47 -0.70 63.17 -49.08
N CYS A 48 -0.41 64.46 -49.08
CA CYS A 48 -0.11 65.18 -47.85
C CYS A 48 -0.61 66.62 -47.95
N ASP A 49 -1.41 67.03 -46.96
CA ASP A 49 -1.95 68.39 -46.81
C ASP A 49 -2.58 68.96 -48.12
N GLY A 50 -3.30 68.12 -48.86
CA GLY A 50 -3.97 68.49 -50.12
C GLY A 50 -3.10 68.45 -51.38
N GLU A 51 -1.79 68.21 -51.25
CA GLU A 51 -0.90 67.95 -52.38
C GLU A 51 -0.71 66.45 -52.62
N ALA A 52 -0.45 66.07 -53.87
CA ALA A 52 -0.22 64.68 -54.23
C ALA A 52 1.01 64.49 -55.11
N ALA A 53 1.72 63.38 -54.90
CA ALA A 53 2.75 62.88 -55.81
C ALA A 53 2.50 61.41 -56.12
N PHE A 54 2.97 60.97 -57.28
CA PHE A 54 2.84 59.58 -57.71
C PHE A 54 4.19 59.02 -58.15
N ILE A 55 4.56 57.87 -57.60
CA ILE A 55 5.81 57.18 -57.90
C ILE A 55 5.50 55.93 -58.71
N ASP A 56 6.17 55.81 -59.85
CA ASP A 56 6.00 54.77 -60.84
C ASP A 56 4.54 54.59 -61.27
N SER A 57 4.24 53.63 -62.12
CA SER A 57 2.94 53.43 -62.76
C SER A 57 2.66 51.99 -63.18
N GLY A 58 3.64 51.10 -63.06
CA GLY A 58 3.54 49.76 -63.59
C GLY A 58 3.55 49.66 -65.12
N TRP A 59 3.21 48.46 -65.59
CA TRP A 59 2.82 48.23 -66.97
C TRP A 59 1.62 49.12 -67.39
N TYR A 60 1.59 49.53 -68.65
CA TYR A 60 0.55 50.41 -69.19
C TYR A 60 -0.88 49.96 -68.88
N GLU A 61 -1.18 48.66 -68.89
CA GLU A 61 -2.51 48.13 -68.58
C GLU A 61 -3.02 48.47 -67.17
N PHE A 62 -2.14 48.76 -66.22
CA PHE A 62 -2.50 49.15 -64.85
C PHE A 62 -2.70 50.66 -64.70
N SER A 63 -2.30 51.46 -65.70
CA SER A 63 -2.37 52.93 -65.63
C SER A 63 -3.80 53.44 -65.46
N LEU A 64 -4.79 52.83 -66.11
CA LEU A 64 -6.20 53.20 -65.97
C LEU A 64 -6.73 52.92 -64.56
N GLN A 65 -6.34 51.78 -63.96
CA GLN A 65 -6.67 51.45 -62.57
C GLN A 65 -6.06 52.48 -61.61
N ALA A 66 -4.82 52.91 -61.87
CA ALA A 66 -4.16 53.94 -61.08
C ALA A 66 -4.84 55.32 -61.22
N VAL A 67 -5.24 55.71 -62.44
CA VAL A 67 -6.00 56.94 -62.69
C VAL A 67 -7.33 56.92 -61.95
N ASP A 68 -8.10 55.84 -62.06
CA ASP A 68 -9.41 55.73 -61.42
C ASP A 68 -9.29 55.75 -59.89
N TYR A 69 -8.29 55.07 -59.35
CA TYR A 69 -8.01 55.07 -57.92
C TYR A 69 -7.65 56.48 -57.41
N MET A 70 -6.69 57.16 -58.05
CA MET A 70 -6.29 58.51 -57.66
C MET A 70 -7.42 59.52 -57.79
N ARG A 71 -8.26 59.43 -58.83
CA ARG A 71 -9.49 60.24 -58.94
C ARG A 71 -10.49 59.92 -57.83
N GLY A 72 -10.58 58.66 -57.41
CA GLY A 72 -11.38 58.23 -56.26
C GLY A 72 -10.90 58.83 -54.94
N LEU A 73 -9.61 59.11 -54.81
CA LEU A 73 -9.02 59.87 -53.69
C LEU A 73 -9.24 61.39 -53.80
N GLY A 74 -9.90 61.87 -54.87
CA GLY A 74 -10.11 63.30 -55.12
C GLY A 74 -8.91 64.02 -55.74
N ILE A 75 -7.87 63.29 -56.17
CA ILE A 75 -6.69 63.88 -56.81
C ILE A 75 -7.08 64.35 -58.20
N THR A 76 -6.79 65.60 -58.51
CA THR A 76 -7.04 66.23 -59.83
C THR A 76 -5.77 66.79 -60.46
N HIS A 77 -4.72 66.96 -59.66
CA HIS A 77 -3.42 67.50 -60.04
C HIS A 77 -2.32 66.76 -59.28
N LEU A 78 -1.16 66.56 -59.89
CA LEU A 78 0.04 66.04 -59.20
C LEU A 78 1.07 67.15 -59.06
N LYS A 79 1.66 67.28 -57.88
CA LYS A 79 2.85 68.10 -57.73
C LYS A 79 4.03 67.46 -58.45
N TYR A 80 4.22 66.16 -58.25
CA TYR A 80 5.27 65.39 -58.91
C TYR A 80 4.73 64.07 -59.45
N TYR A 81 5.12 63.75 -60.69
CA TYR A 81 5.26 62.35 -61.09
C TYR A 81 6.74 61.97 -60.93
N ILE A 82 7.02 60.79 -60.38
CA ILE A 82 8.36 60.35 -60.04
C ILE A 82 8.60 59.00 -60.70
N GLY A 83 9.50 58.94 -61.68
CA GLY A 83 9.89 57.68 -62.32
C GLY A 83 11.20 57.17 -61.72
N THR A 84 11.19 55.98 -61.13
CA THR A 84 12.36 55.46 -60.40
C THR A 84 13.47 55.02 -61.33
N HIS A 85 13.17 54.30 -62.40
CA HIS A 85 14.13 53.88 -63.42
C HIS A 85 13.43 53.51 -64.73
N ALA A 86 14.21 53.28 -65.79
CA ALA A 86 13.71 53.07 -67.14
C ALA A 86 13.35 51.60 -67.42
N HIS A 87 12.43 51.03 -66.64
CA HIS A 87 11.80 49.73 -66.90
C HIS A 87 10.30 49.83 -67.10
N LYS A 88 9.74 48.90 -67.89
CA LYS A 88 8.34 48.99 -68.33
C LYS A 88 7.34 48.75 -67.20
N ASP A 89 7.65 47.84 -66.28
CA ASP A 89 6.90 47.56 -65.04
C ASP A 89 7.02 48.67 -63.99
N HIS A 90 7.67 49.78 -64.34
CA HIS A 90 7.72 51.00 -63.53
C HIS A 90 7.09 52.18 -64.27
N VAL A 91 7.51 52.49 -65.50
CA VAL A 91 7.15 53.78 -66.13
C VAL A 91 6.36 53.69 -67.43
N SER A 92 5.98 52.50 -67.89
CA SER A 92 5.27 52.40 -69.17
C SER A 92 3.84 52.97 -69.14
N GLY A 93 3.20 53.00 -67.97
CA GLY A 93 1.90 53.67 -67.75
C GLY A 93 1.98 55.18 -67.52
N ALA A 94 3.18 55.74 -67.38
CA ALA A 94 3.37 57.11 -66.90
C ALA A 94 2.73 58.18 -67.79
N ALA A 95 2.77 58.02 -69.12
CA ALA A 95 2.22 59.02 -70.04
C ALA A 95 0.70 59.21 -69.87
N ALA A 96 -0.01 58.14 -69.52
CA ALA A 96 -1.44 58.20 -69.17
C ALA A 96 -1.67 58.97 -67.85
N ILE A 97 -0.80 58.77 -66.85
CA ILE A 97 -0.85 59.52 -65.59
C ILE A 97 -0.55 61.01 -65.82
N ILE A 98 0.51 61.32 -66.56
CA ILE A 98 0.92 62.70 -66.88
C ILE A 98 -0.21 63.43 -67.61
N LYS A 99 -0.85 62.79 -68.60
CA LYS A 99 -2.02 63.35 -69.29
C LYS A 99 -3.21 63.56 -68.34
N ALA A 100 -3.45 62.63 -67.42
CA ALA A 100 -4.62 62.66 -66.55
C ALA A 100 -4.53 63.71 -65.43
N PHE A 101 -3.33 63.97 -64.91
CA PHE A 101 -3.13 64.81 -63.72
C PHE A 101 -2.15 65.98 -63.90
N ASN A 102 -1.57 66.14 -65.10
CA ASN A 102 -0.74 67.30 -65.49
C ASN A 102 0.29 67.75 -64.43
N PRO A 103 1.31 66.93 -64.10
CA PRO A 103 2.20 67.21 -62.99
C PRO A 103 3.03 68.49 -63.14
N ASP A 104 3.33 69.20 -62.04
CA ASP A 104 4.21 70.40 -62.09
C ASP A 104 5.62 70.05 -62.58
N ALA A 105 6.10 68.85 -62.22
CA ALA A 105 7.32 68.27 -62.75
C ALA A 105 7.32 66.73 -62.77
N VAL A 106 8.09 66.18 -63.70
CA VAL A 106 8.48 64.77 -63.72
C VAL A 106 9.89 64.65 -63.14
N LEU A 107 10.02 64.04 -61.97
CA LEU A 107 11.30 63.78 -61.31
C LEU A 107 11.88 62.45 -61.81
N GLN A 108 13.16 62.44 -62.17
CA GLN A 108 13.85 61.26 -62.66
C GLN A 108 15.34 61.26 -62.28
N PRO A 109 16.00 60.10 -62.13
CA PRO A 109 17.45 60.05 -61.87
C PRO A 109 18.28 60.31 -63.13
N HIS A 110 17.72 60.03 -64.32
CA HIS A 110 18.37 60.24 -65.61
C HIS A 110 17.34 60.37 -66.74
N ALA A 111 17.73 61.01 -67.84
CA ALA A 111 16.86 61.31 -68.98
C ALA A 111 16.29 60.07 -69.72
N ASP A 112 16.84 58.87 -69.48
CA ASP A 112 16.30 57.63 -70.06
C ASP A 112 14.90 57.29 -69.56
N VAL A 113 14.56 57.69 -68.33
CA VAL A 113 13.22 57.50 -67.78
C VAL A 113 12.20 58.25 -68.62
N GLY A 114 12.37 59.56 -68.80
CA GLY A 114 11.50 60.37 -69.65
C GLY A 114 11.47 59.92 -71.11
N ARG A 115 12.61 59.46 -71.66
CA ARG A 115 12.63 58.85 -73.00
C ARG A 115 11.70 57.63 -73.07
N LEU A 116 11.79 56.71 -72.12
CA LEU A 116 10.95 55.52 -72.10
C LEU A 116 9.46 55.86 -71.89
N ILE A 117 9.16 56.82 -71.02
CA ILE A 117 7.78 57.33 -70.81
C ILE A 117 7.15 57.77 -72.14
N ILE A 118 7.84 58.62 -72.90
CA ILE A 118 7.37 59.12 -74.22
C ILE A 118 7.24 57.97 -75.23
N GLN A 119 8.17 57.02 -75.18
CA GLN A 119 8.20 55.88 -76.09
C GLN A 119 7.05 54.90 -75.84
N CYS A 120 6.65 54.71 -74.58
CA CYS A 120 5.58 53.82 -74.14
C CYS A 120 4.16 54.42 -74.24
N ALA A 121 4.02 55.73 -74.50
CA ALA A 121 2.71 56.37 -74.67
C ALA A 121 1.85 55.63 -75.73
N ALA A 122 0.63 55.24 -75.35
CA ALA A 122 -0.24 54.44 -76.20
C ALA A 122 -1.11 55.31 -77.13
N THR A 123 -1.38 56.56 -76.73
CA THR A 123 -2.14 57.54 -77.53
C THR A 123 -1.29 58.74 -77.93
N LYS A 124 -1.70 59.43 -79.01
CA LYS A 124 -1.01 60.66 -79.45
C LYS A 124 -1.08 61.76 -78.40
N GLU A 125 -2.19 61.83 -77.66
CA GLU A 125 -2.42 62.82 -76.61
C GLU A 125 -1.56 62.52 -75.37
N GLU A 126 -1.39 61.24 -75.02
CA GLU A 126 -0.45 60.83 -73.96
C GLU A 126 0.98 61.18 -74.32
N ARG A 127 1.38 60.88 -75.57
CA ARG A 127 2.72 61.23 -76.06
C ARG A 127 2.92 62.75 -76.01
N ALA A 128 1.96 63.52 -76.51
CA ALA A 128 2.04 64.98 -76.48
C ALA A 128 2.10 65.53 -75.04
N ALA A 129 1.33 64.98 -74.10
CA ALA A 129 1.40 65.37 -72.69
C ALA A 129 2.79 65.04 -72.10
N ALA A 130 3.31 63.85 -72.37
CA ALA A 130 4.63 63.43 -71.90
C ALA A 130 5.77 64.24 -72.53
N GLU A 131 5.70 64.61 -73.81
CA GLU A 131 6.72 65.42 -74.51
C GLU A 131 6.75 66.87 -73.99
N ASN A 132 5.59 67.41 -73.60
CA ASN A 132 5.46 68.77 -73.06
C ASN A 132 5.69 68.86 -71.54
N ALA A 133 5.82 67.72 -70.85
CA ALA A 133 6.03 67.69 -69.40
C ALA A 133 7.39 68.28 -69.01
N ARG A 134 7.46 68.88 -67.82
CA ARG A 134 8.69 69.45 -67.28
C ARG A 134 9.52 68.36 -66.57
N TYR A 135 10.52 67.82 -67.25
CA TYR A 135 11.43 66.84 -66.63
C TYR A 135 12.54 67.50 -65.81
N ILE A 136 12.82 66.94 -64.63
CA ILE A 136 13.90 67.36 -63.74
C ILE A 136 14.75 66.13 -63.41
N ASN A 137 16.03 66.18 -63.82
CA ASN A 137 17.02 65.20 -63.37
C ASN A 137 17.43 65.56 -61.95
N VAL A 138 17.09 64.70 -61.00
CA VAL A 138 17.33 64.95 -59.58
C VAL A 138 18.73 64.51 -59.17
N SER A 139 19.31 65.18 -58.17
CA SER A 139 20.64 64.89 -57.63
C SER A 139 20.56 64.48 -56.17
N VAL A 140 21.49 63.63 -55.74
CA VAL A 140 21.60 63.17 -54.35
C VAL A 140 21.68 64.34 -53.38
N GLY A 141 20.94 64.24 -52.28
CA GLY A 141 20.81 65.28 -51.25
C GLY A 141 19.75 66.34 -51.54
N GLN A 142 19.18 66.38 -52.75
CA GLN A 142 18.06 67.29 -53.04
C GLN A 142 16.77 66.81 -52.36
N THR A 143 15.95 67.78 -51.97
CA THR A 143 14.67 67.56 -51.28
C THR A 143 13.51 68.13 -52.08
N TYR A 144 12.38 67.43 -52.06
CA TYR A 144 11.13 67.81 -52.73
C TYR A 144 9.97 67.67 -51.75
N ASN A 145 9.17 68.72 -51.58
CA ASN A 145 8.07 68.72 -50.61
C ASN A 145 6.74 68.39 -51.27
N VAL A 146 5.94 67.55 -50.60
CA VAL A 146 4.53 67.29 -50.91
C VAL A 146 3.78 67.55 -49.61
N GLY A 147 3.03 68.65 -49.55
CA GLY A 147 2.51 69.20 -48.30
C GLY A 147 3.64 69.44 -47.29
N GLY A 148 3.42 69.05 -46.05
CA GLY A 148 4.43 69.02 -44.99
C GLY A 148 5.43 67.86 -45.09
N ALA A 149 5.26 66.90 -46.00
CA ALA A 149 6.17 65.77 -46.15
C ALA A 149 7.35 66.09 -47.09
N THR A 150 8.53 65.57 -46.77
CA THR A 150 9.76 65.81 -47.53
C THR A 150 10.30 64.50 -48.12
N LEU A 151 10.47 64.49 -49.44
CA LEU A 151 11.18 63.46 -50.18
C LEU A 151 12.65 63.86 -50.37
N THR A 152 13.57 63.12 -49.75
CA THR A 152 15.02 63.32 -49.89
C THR A 152 15.62 62.30 -50.85
N VAL A 153 16.35 62.75 -51.87
CA VAL A 153 17.04 61.89 -52.83
C VAL A 153 18.29 61.30 -52.19
N LEU A 154 18.34 59.98 -52.02
CA LEU A 154 19.50 59.27 -51.46
C LEU A 154 20.39 58.62 -52.53
N GLY A 155 19.81 58.22 -53.66
CA GLY A 155 20.55 57.59 -54.75
C GLY A 155 19.79 57.60 -56.08
N PRO A 156 20.44 57.17 -57.17
CA PRO A 156 21.74 56.51 -57.19
C PRO A 156 22.91 57.50 -57.04
N LEU A 157 23.96 57.11 -56.29
CA LEU A 157 25.19 57.92 -56.14
C LEU A 157 26.00 58.03 -57.44
N LYS A 158 25.89 57.02 -58.30
CA LYS A 158 26.58 56.95 -59.59
C LYS A 158 25.70 56.24 -60.60
N LEU A 159 25.43 56.92 -61.72
CA LEU A 159 24.77 56.30 -62.85
C LEU A 159 25.69 55.27 -63.52
N ARG A 160 25.17 54.06 -63.72
CA ARG A 160 25.85 52.98 -64.44
C ARG A 160 25.39 52.98 -65.91
N LYS A 161 26.35 52.91 -66.84
CA LYS A 161 26.09 52.95 -68.29
C LYS A 161 25.54 51.61 -68.80
N PHE A 162 24.60 51.71 -69.73
CA PHE A 162 24.03 50.61 -70.49
C PHE A 162 25.11 49.87 -71.29
N TYR A 163 25.22 48.56 -71.10
CA TYR A 163 26.00 47.71 -72.00
C TYR A 163 25.09 46.88 -72.92
N ASN A 164 23.85 46.55 -72.53
CA ASN A 164 22.75 46.08 -73.40
C ASN A 164 21.38 46.28 -72.69
N ALA A 165 20.27 46.33 -73.44
CA ALA A 165 18.93 46.63 -72.92
C ALA A 165 18.21 45.46 -72.18
N ASP A 166 18.88 44.32 -72.02
CA ASP A 166 18.28 43.07 -71.51
C ASP A 166 18.96 42.54 -70.21
N ASP A 167 19.86 43.31 -69.59
CA ASP A 167 20.72 42.83 -68.50
C ASP A 167 20.34 43.33 -67.09
N GLY A 168 19.23 44.05 -66.93
CA GLY A 168 18.74 44.54 -65.64
C GLY A 168 19.60 45.65 -65.03
N TYR A 169 20.51 46.26 -65.79
CA TYR A 169 21.39 47.32 -65.28
C TYR A 169 20.62 48.58 -64.84
N GLU A 170 19.42 48.81 -65.37
CA GLU A 170 18.57 49.95 -65.00
C GLU A 170 18.21 49.94 -63.52
N ASN A 171 18.15 48.76 -62.89
CA ASN A 171 17.89 48.60 -61.46
C ASN A 171 18.97 49.26 -60.60
N PHE A 172 20.23 49.29 -61.05
CA PHE A 172 21.29 50.04 -60.36
C PHE A 172 21.06 51.55 -60.38
N ASN A 173 20.28 52.05 -61.34
CA ASN A 173 19.97 53.45 -61.52
C ASN A 173 18.61 53.85 -60.89
N SER A 174 17.98 52.95 -60.11
CA SER A 174 16.76 53.25 -59.36
C SER A 174 16.94 54.46 -58.46
N LEU A 175 16.04 55.44 -58.62
CA LEU A 175 15.90 56.57 -57.73
C LEU A 175 15.45 56.06 -56.36
N ILE A 176 16.30 56.25 -55.36
CA ILE A 176 16.02 55.88 -53.97
C ILE A 176 15.74 57.15 -53.21
N MET A 177 14.53 57.25 -52.64
CA MET A 177 14.10 58.42 -51.88
C MET A 177 13.66 58.03 -50.48
N ARG A 178 13.99 58.88 -49.51
CA ARG A 178 13.44 58.81 -48.16
C ARG A 178 12.33 59.84 -48.01
N LEU A 179 11.11 59.39 -47.77
CA LEU A 179 9.99 60.24 -47.39
C LEU A 179 9.98 60.40 -45.88
N THR A 180 9.89 61.64 -45.40
CA THR A 180 9.83 61.97 -43.97
C THR A 180 8.65 62.90 -43.70
N TYR A 181 7.84 62.58 -42.70
CA TYR A 181 6.78 63.44 -42.18
C TYR A 181 6.77 63.33 -40.66
N GLY A 182 7.13 64.43 -39.98
CA GLY A 182 7.45 64.41 -38.55
C GLY A 182 8.54 63.37 -38.23
N GLU A 183 8.20 62.39 -37.39
CA GLU A 183 9.06 61.28 -36.98
C GLU A 183 8.92 60.04 -37.89
N ASN A 184 7.87 59.97 -38.71
CA ASN A 184 7.58 58.78 -39.53
C ASN A 184 8.32 58.83 -40.87
N THR A 185 8.88 57.68 -41.25
CA THR A 185 9.83 57.59 -42.36
C THR A 185 9.58 56.40 -43.26
N PHE A 186 9.66 56.62 -44.57
CA PHE A 186 9.53 55.58 -45.60
C PHE A 186 10.78 55.58 -46.48
N LEU A 187 11.28 54.38 -46.80
CA LEU A 187 12.35 54.19 -47.77
C LEU A 187 11.76 53.60 -49.06
N LEU A 188 11.82 54.37 -50.14
CA LEU A 188 11.21 54.06 -51.44
C LEU A 188 12.34 53.77 -52.44
N THR A 189 12.47 52.51 -52.86
CA THR A 189 13.71 52.03 -53.50
C THR A 189 13.60 51.73 -54.99
N GLY A 190 12.40 51.70 -55.56
CA GLY A 190 12.15 51.05 -56.85
C GLY A 190 12.76 49.64 -56.84
N ASP A 191 13.47 49.28 -57.91
CA ASP A 191 14.10 47.98 -58.06
C ASP A 191 15.61 47.97 -57.74
N ALA A 192 16.05 48.88 -56.87
CA ALA A 192 17.45 48.99 -56.48
C ALA A 192 18.09 47.66 -56.06
N TYR A 193 19.26 47.35 -56.62
CA TYR A 193 20.06 46.24 -56.10
C TYR A 193 20.61 46.55 -54.70
N ALA A 194 20.80 45.51 -53.88
CA ALA A 194 21.42 45.59 -52.56
C ALA A 194 22.73 46.38 -52.54
N ALA A 195 23.54 46.26 -53.60
CA ALA A 195 24.79 47.00 -53.72
C ALA A 195 24.57 48.52 -53.72
N THR A 196 23.50 49.02 -54.36
CA THR A 196 23.17 50.44 -54.38
C THR A 196 22.79 50.94 -52.98
N LEU A 197 22.06 50.13 -52.19
CA LEU A 197 21.76 50.45 -50.80
C LEU A 197 23.04 50.49 -49.96
N TYR A 198 23.96 49.52 -50.13
CA TYR A 198 25.23 49.52 -49.41
C TYR A 198 26.11 50.73 -49.75
N ASP A 199 26.12 51.16 -51.03
CA ASP A 199 26.83 52.37 -51.45
C ASP A 199 26.26 53.63 -50.76
N ILE A 200 24.92 53.72 -50.65
CA ILE A 200 24.24 54.82 -49.93
C ILE A 200 24.57 54.80 -48.45
N GLU A 201 24.49 53.64 -47.78
CA GLU A 201 24.81 53.54 -46.36
C GLU A 201 26.28 53.89 -46.08
N ALA A 202 27.19 53.54 -46.99
CA ALA A 202 28.59 53.91 -46.88
C ALA A 202 28.82 55.43 -47.03
N ALA A 203 28.07 56.10 -47.91
CA ALA A 203 28.14 57.53 -48.11
C ALA A 203 27.40 58.34 -47.02
N PHE A 204 26.27 57.80 -46.54
CA PHE A 204 25.36 58.42 -45.59
C PHE A 204 24.93 57.40 -44.52
N PRO A 205 25.77 57.12 -43.51
CA PRO A 205 25.46 56.14 -42.48
C PRO A 205 24.14 56.43 -41.76
N GLY A 206 23.27 55.42 -41.66
CA GLY A 206 21.95 55.49 -41.04
C GLY A 206 20.87 56.14 -41.89
N ALA A 207 21.17 56.61 -43.11
CA ALA A 207 20.17 57.24 -43.99
C ALA A 207 19.11 56.26 -44.48
N LEU A 208 19.40 54.95 -44.47
CA LEU A 208 18.47 53.90 -44.86
C LEU A 208 17.48 53.49 -43.77
N LYS A 209 17.66 53.94 -42.52
CA LYS A 209 16.71 53.61 -41.45
C LYS A 209 15.34 54.20 -41.75
N CYS A 210 14.31 53.37 -41.65
CA CYS A 210 12.93 53.79 -41.89
C CYS A 210 11.92 52.97 -41.09
N ASP A 211 10.71 53.47 -40.94
CA ASP A 211 9.59 52.70 -40.40
C ASP A 211 8.99 51.75 -41.44
N VAL A 212 8.87 52.23 -42.68
CA VAL A 212 8.29 51.48 -43.81
C VAL A 212 9.31 51.34 -44.93
N PHE A 213 9.72 50.09 -45.19
CA PHE A 213 10.65 49.75 -46.24
C PHE A 213 9.92 49.19 -47.45
N LYS A 214 9.95 49.88 -48.58
CA LYS A 214 9.55 49.29 -49.85
C LYS A 214 10.64 48.31 -50.28
N ASN A 215 10.32 47.01 -50.31
CA ASN A 215 11.28 45.98 -50.71
C ASN A 215 11.69 46.21 -52.18
N PRO A 216 13.00 46.24 -52.48
CA PRO A 216 13.45 46.37 -53.86
C PRO A 216 13.12 45.14 -54.69
N HIS A 217 12.80 45.35 -55.97
CA HIS A 217 12.62 44.28 -56.95
C HIS A 217 11.53 43.30 -56.53
N HIS A 218 10.37 43.87 -56.16
CA HIS A 218 9.10 43.18 -55.99
C HIS A 218 9.13 42.07 -54.93
N ASP A 219 9.21 40.81 -55.39
CA ASP A 219 9.20 39.55 -54.63
C ASP A 219 10.60 39.05 -54.23
N GLY A 220 11.65 39.79 -54.58
CA GLY A 220 13.03 39.47 -54.24
C GLY A 220 13.25 39.37 -52.72
N ALA A 221 13.93 38.31 -52.28
CA ALA A 221 14.20 38.13 -50.85
C ALA A 221 15.25 39.15 -50.38
N PRO A 222 14.92 40.07 -49.45
CA PRO A 222 15.90 41.00 -48.89
C PRO A 222 16.99 40.19 -48.19
N LYS A 223 18.23 40.67 -48.24
CA LYS A 223 19.38 40.05 -47.57
C LYS A 223 19.38 40.46 -46.10
N ASP A 224 19.96 39.62 -45.24
CA ASP A 224 20.06 39.89 -43.80
C ASP A 224 20.75 41.23 -43.50
N LYS A 225 21.77 41.58 -44.29
CA LYS A 225 22.45 42.88 -44.18
C LYS A 225 21.54 44.05 -44.53
N GLU A 226 20.71 43.97 -45.57
CA GLU A 226 19.76 45.03 -45.91
C GLU A 226 18.75 45.23 -44.79
N MET A 227 18.17 44.13 -44.28
CA MET A 227 17.21 44.19 -43.18
C MET A 227 17.81 44.78 -41.91
N ALA A 228 19.09 44.49 -41.61
CA ALA A 228 19.80 45.08 -40.48
C ALA A 228 20.08 46.59 -40.66
N LEU A 229 20.39 47.05 -41.88
CA LEU A 229 20.65 48.46 -42.17
C LEU A 229 19.37 49.31 -42.12
N VAL A 230 18.29 48.79 -42.70
CA VAL A 230 17.01 49.49 -42.80
C VAL A 230 16.23 49.43 -41.48
N SER A 231 16.30 48.30 -40.77
CA SER A 231 15.63 48.06 -39.48
C SER A 231 14.14 48.48 -39.44
N PRO A 232 13.30 48.04 -40.40
CA PRO A 232 11.94 48.55 -40.53
C PRO A 232 10.95 47.94 -39.55
N GLN A 233 9.84 48.64 -39.31
CA GLN A 233 8.65 48.07 -38.68
C GLN A 233 7.78 47.30 -39.70
N TYR A 234 7.76 47.78 -40.95
CA TYR A 234 6.97 47.25 -42.05
C TYR A 234 7.80 47.10 -43.31
N VAL A 235 7.65 45.96 -44.00
CA VAL A 235 8.29 45.71 -45.30
C VAL A 235 7.21 45.52 -46.35
N ILE A 236 7.21 46.35 -47.40
CA ILE A 236 6.23 46.30 -48.48
C ILE A 236 6.77 45.50 -49.65
N PHE A 237 6.08 44.42 -50.01
CA PHE A 237 6.34 43.64 -51.21
C PHE A 237 5.31 44.00 -52.29
N SER A 238 5.78 44.61 -53.39
CA SER A 238 4.97 44.88 -54.58
C SER A 238 4.93 43.66 -55.49
N THR A 239 3.94 42.77 -55.37
CA THR A 239 4.07 41.40 -55.94
C THR A 239 2.92 41.00 -56.86
N SER A 240 2.71 39.72 -57.19
CA SER A 240 1.42 39.27 -57.79
C SER A 240 1.00 37.91 -57.21
N ASP A 241 -0.25 37.48 -57.41
CA ASP A 241 -0.70 36.12 -57.02
C ASP A 241 0.22 35.02 -57.57
N LYS A 242 0.85 35.27 -58.71
CA LYS A 242 1.78 34.35 -59.38
C LYS A 242 3.21 34.43 -58.86
N HIS A 243 3.59 35.53 -58.21
CA HIS A 243 4.95 35.84 -57.78
C HIS A 243 4.89 36.36 -56.36
N GLN A 244 4.73 35.47 -55.38
CA GLN A 244 4.67 35.83 -53.96
C GLN A 244 6.09 35.82 -53.35
N PRO A 245 6.34 36.59 -52.27
CA PRO A 245 7.60 36.49 -51.52
C PRO A 245 7.86 35.05 -51.08
N THR A 246 9.11 34.61 -51.19
CA THR A 246 9.47 33.25 -50.75
C THR A 246 9.34 33.11 -49.24
N SER A 247 9.17 31.88 -48.75
CA SER A 247 9.15 31.60 -47.30
C SER A 247 10.44 32.07 -46.60
N GLU A 248 11.56 32.06 -47.30
CA GLU A 248 12.86 32.57 -46.82
C GLU A 248 12.84 34.10 -46.67
N ALA A 249 12.22 34.82 -47.62
CA ALA A 249 12.04 36.28 -47.53
C ALA A 249 11.18 36.64 -46.31
N LEU A 250 10.05 35.95 -46.13
CA LEU A 250 9.13 36.19 -45.01
C LEU A 250 9.77 35.84 -43.66
N ALA A 251 10.58 34.78 -43.60
CA ALA A 251 11.33 34.42 -42.40
C ALA A 251 12.30 35.55 -42.01
N ARG A 252 13.09 36.08 -42.95
CA ARG A 252 14.03 37.19 -42.67
C ARG A 252 13.33 38.46 -42.17
N VAL A 253 12.16 38.77 -42.71
CA VAL A 253 11.35 39.90 -42.22
C VAL A 253 10.89 39.64 -40.79
N GLY A 254 10.43 38.43 -40.49
CA GLY A 254 10.05 38.01 -39.14
C GLY A 254 11.20 37.98 -38.14
N ASP A 255 12.41 37.59 -38.58
CA ASP A 255 13.61 37.49 -37.72
C ASP A 255 14.05 38.85 -37.16
N VAL A 256 13.77 39.95 -37.88
CA VAL A 256 14.01 41.32 -37.40
C VAL A 256 12.80 41.94 -36.69
N GLY A 257 11.73 41.17 -36.47
CA GLY A 257 10.50 41.62 -35.81
C GLY A 257 9.60 42.52 -36.67
N ALA A 258 9.89 42.66 -37.96
CA ALA A 258 9.11 43.48 -38.88
C ALA A 258 7.86 42.72 -39.39
N ARG A 259 6.89 43.46 -39.93
CA ARG A 259 5.69 42.91 -40.57
C ARG A 259 5.80 42.98 -42.09
N ALA A 260 5.65 41.84 -42.76
CA ALA A 260 5.54 41.79 -44.21
C ALA A 260 4.15 42.23 -44.67
N MET A 261 4.09 43.25 -45.53
CA MET A 261 2.88 43.76 -46.16
C MET A 261 2.99 43.52 -47.66
N ILE A 262 2.02 42.82 -48.25
CA ILE A 262 2.11 42.31 -49.63
C ILE A 262 0.97 42.89 -50.46
N THR A 263 1.27 43.64 -51.53
CA THR A 263 0.26 44.40 -52.29
C THR A 263 -0.56 43.56 -53.26
N SER A 264 -0.50 42.22 -53.29
CA SER A 264 -0.80 41.55 -54.57
C SER A 264 -1.50 40.20 -54.57
N THR A 265 -2.29 39.95 -53.56
CA THR A 265 -3.06 38.70 -53.52
C THR A 265 -4.40 38.81 -54.24
N GLN A 266 -4.70 39.93 -54.93
CA GLN A 266 -6.06 40.37 -55.29
C GLN A 266 -7.03 40.43 -54.08
N GLN A 267 -6.51 40.26 -52.85
CA GLN A 267 -7.28 39.98 -51.64
C GLN A 267 -7.01 41.01 -50.54
N ASN A 268 -5.84 41.64 -50.51
CA ASN A 268 -5.50 42.70 -49.56
C ASN A 268 -5.96 44.10 -50.04
N GLY A 269 -6.02 44.34 -51.35
CA GLY A 269 -6.21 45.69 -51.86
C GLY A 269 -4.99 46.58 -51.60
N HIS A 270 -5.13 47.88 -51.79
CA HIS A 270 -4.05 48.83 -51.56
C HIS A 270 -3.65 48.83 -50.07
N ILE A 271 -2.36 48.91 -49.80
CA ILE A 271 -1.83 49.10 -48.45
C ILE A 271 -1.69 50.60 -48.25
N VAL A 272 -2.47 51.16 -47.33
CA VAL A 272 -2.46 52.60 -47.06
C VAL A 272 -1.91 52.83 -45.68
N PHE A 273 -0.80 53.56 -45.59
CA PHE A 273 -0.28 54.09 -44.35
C PHE A 273 -0.82 55.48 -44.12
N HIS A 274 -1.29 55.75 -42.90
CA HIS A 274 -1.70 57.07 -42.45
C HIS A 274 -0.76 57.51 -41.33
N SER A 275 -0.24 58.73 -41.42
CA SER A 275 0.67 59.32 -40.46
C SER A 275 0.19 60.72 -40.06
N ASP A 276 0.17 60.98 -38.75
CA ASP A 276 -0.04 62.32 -38.17
C ASP A 276 1.30 63.04 -37.86
N GLY A 277 2.42 62.46 -38.29
CA GLY A 277 3.77 62.93 -38.02
C GLY A 277 4.40 62.35 -36.75
N HIS A 278 3.68 61.57 -35.95
CA HIS A 278 4.23 60.83 -34.81
C HIS A 278 3.77 59.36 -34.83
N ASN A 279 2.46 59.15 -34.91
CA ASN A 279 1.84 57.85 -35.02
C ASN A 279 1.77 57.40 -36.47
N LEU A 280 2.14 56.14 -36.69
CA LEU A 280 2.01 55.48 -37.99
C LEU A 280 1.00 54.34 -37.90
N GLY A 281 -0.13 54.50 -38.58
CA GLY A 281 -1.15 53.46 -38.76
C GLY A 281 -1.15 52.93 -40.19
N PHE A 282 -1.79 51.78 -40.40
CA PHE A 282 -2.08 51.29 -41.74
C PHE A 282 -3.46 50.64 -41.81
N PHE A 283 -4.03 50.63 -43.01
CA PHE A 283 -5.20 49.83 -43.33
C PHE A 283 -5.10 49.23 -44.73
N LEU A 284 -5.90 48.20 -44.95
CA LEU A 284 -6.04 47.53 -46.23
C LEU A 284 -7.38 47.90 -46.84
N THR A 285 -7.42 48.31 -48.10
CA THR A 285 -8.66 48.80 -48.72
C THR A 285 -9.72 47.71 -48.90
N ASN A 286 -9.35 46.43 -48.82
CA ASN A 286 -10.28 45.29 -48.86
C ASN A 286 -10.69 44.75 -47.46
N GLY A 287 -10.30 45.42 -46.36
CA GLY A 287 -10.67 45.07 -44.98
C GLY A 287 -9.55 44.38 -44.17
N PRO A 288 -9.70 44.27 -42.82
CA PRO A 288 -8.65 43.71 -41.95
C PRO A 288 -8.50 42.19 -42.13
N LEU A 289 -7.26 41.70 -42.12
CA LEU A 289 -6.95 40.28 -42.03
C LEU A 289 -7.12 39.79 -40.59
N GLU A 290 -7.90 38.73 -40.38
CA GLU A 290 -8.00 38.04 -39.09
C GLU A 290 -7.50 36.59 -39.23
N ILE A 291 -6.74 36.11 -38.24
CA ILE A 291 -6.37 34.69 -38.12
C ILE A 291 -6.96 34.10 -36.83
N SER A 292 -7.51 32.89 -36.91
CA SER A 292 -8.09 32.18 -35.77
C SER A 292 -7.71 30.70 -35.81
N ILE A 293 -7.52 30.07 -34.66
CA ILE A 293 -7.24 28.64 -34.53
C ILE A 293 -8.39 27.91 -33.85
N ASN A 294 -8.67 26.68 -34.25
CA ASN A 294 -9.78 25.89 -33.69
C ASN A 294 -9.60 25.53 -32.21
N LYS A 295 -8.36 25.55 -31.69
CA LYS A 295 -8.03 25.38 -30.27
C LYS A 295 -6.71 26.07 -29.95
N SER A 296 -6.69 26.81 -28.85
CA SER A 296 -5.49 27.49 -28.33
C SER A 296 -4.62 26.58 -27.48
N GLU A 297 -5.11 25.40 -27.09
CA GLU A 297 -4.38 24.42 -26.29
C GLU A 297 -4.75 22.97 -26.66
N ALA A 298 -3.82 22.05 -26.43
CA ALA A 298 -4.05 20.62 -26.53
C ALA A 298 -3.16 19.85 -25.55
N THR A 299 -3.71 18.84 -24.88
CA THR A 299 -2.93 17.87 -24.09
C THR A 299 -2.94 16.53 -24.79
N ILE A 300 -1.77 15.98 -25.07
CA ILE A 300 -1.57 14.66 -25.69
C ILE A 300 -0.52 13.89 -24.89
N TYR A 301 -0.39 12.59 -25.13
CA TYR A 301 0.69 11.79 -24.56
C TYR A 301 1.82 11.57 -25.58
N GLU A 302 3.00 11.21 -25.10
CA GLU A 302 4.13 10.78 -25.93
C GLU A 302 3.72 9.72 -26.96
N GLY A 303 4.02 9.95 -28.23
CA GLY A 303 3.64 9.11 -29.37
C GLY A 303 2.22 9.32 -29.89
N GLN A 304 1.35 10.06 -29.19
CA GLN A 304 0.02 10.38 -29.71
C GLN A 304 0.05 11.46 -30.78
N LYS A 305 -1.00 11.44 -31.60
CA LYS A 305 -1.25 12.43 -32.63
C LYS A 305 -2.51 13.21 -32.35
N THR A 306 -2.51 14.48 -32.73
CA THR A 306 -3.69 15.35 -32.78
C THR A 306 -3.56 16.27 -33.99
N SER A 307 -4.48 17.21 -34.18
CA SER A 307 -4.33 18.23 -35.21
C SER A 307 -4.92 19.57 -34.77
N VAL A 308 -4.41 20.64 -35.34
CA VAL A 308 -4.96 22.00 -35.26
C VAL A 308 -5.34 22.47 -36.65
N SER A 309 -6.30 23.38 -36.72
CA SER A 309 -6.72 24.01 -37.96
C SER A 309 -6.93 25.50 -37.71
N ALA A 310 -6.16 26.32 -38.41
CA ALA A 310 -6.33 27.76 -38.44
C ALA A 310 -7.14 28.20 -39.67
N LYS A 311 -7.82 29.33 -39.52
CA LYS A 311 -8.65 29.98 -40.55
C LYS A 311 -8.26 31.44 -40.64
N LEU A 312 -8.11 31.91 -41.87
CA LEU A 312 -7.96 33.32 -42.20
C LEU A 312 -9.31 33.90 -42.62
N LYS A 313 -9.57 35.15 -42.26
CA LYS A 313 -10.70 35.93 -42.77
C LYS A 313 -10.22 37.21 -43.45
N PRO A 314 -10.85 37.58 -44.56
CA PRO A 314 -11.82 36.80 -45.36
C PRO A 314 -11.29 35.44 -45.91
N SER A 315 -12.17 34.45 -46.09
CA SER A 315 -11.81 33.00 -46.23
C SER A 315 -11.15 32.58 -47.54
N HIS A 316 -10.73 33.52 -48.39
CA HIS A 316 -10.12 33.26 -49.69
C HIS A 316 -8.57 33.19 -49.63
N TYR A 317 -7.94 33.55 -48.51
CA TYR A 317 -6.50 33.37 -48.31
C TYR A 317 -6.12 31.89 -48.22
N LYS A 318 -5.15 31.45 -49.02
CA LYS A 318 -4.84 30.01 -49.18
C LYS A 318 -3.58 29.50 -48.49
N ALA A 319 -2.67 30.35 -48.05
CA ALA A 319 -1.38 29.90 -47.50
C ALA A 319 -1.32 30.09 -45.98
N LEU A 320 -1.47 28.99 -45.24
CA LEU A 320 -1.11 28.89 -43.83
C LEU A 320 0.06 27.91 -43.72
N THR A 321 1.13 28.35 -43.07
CA THR A 321 2.26 27.50 -42.71
C THR A 321 2.17 27.16 -41.24
N TYR A 322 2.31 25.87 -40.92
CA TYR A 322 2.39 25.39 -39.54
C TYR A 322 3.84 25.05 -39.20
N PHE A 323 4.29 25.43 -38.02
CA PHE A 323 5.57 25.00 -37.48
C PHE A 323 5.52 24.92 -35.95
N SER A 324 6.44 24.12 -35.38
CA SER A 324 6.59 23.97 -33.94
C SER A 324 7.79 24.79 -33.47
N LEU A 325 7.59 25.58 -32.42
CA LEU A 325 8.67 26.32 -31.77
C LEU A 325 9.53 25.42 -30.86
N ASN A 326 9.06 24.20 -30.56
CA ASN A 326 9.84 23.19 -29.85
C ASN A 326 9.63 21.81 -30.52
N PRO A 327 10.26 21.58 -31.68
CA PRO A 327 10.03 20.37 -32.48
C PRO A 327 10.56 19.10 -31.83
N SER A 328 11.39 19.17 -30.78
CA SER A 328 11.78 18.00 -29.98
C SER A 328 10.70 17.52 -29.01
N VAL A 329 9.76 18.39 -28.62
CA VAL A 329 8.64 18.05 -27.74
C VAL A 329 7.41 17.65 -28.56
N ALA A 330 7.04 18.44 -29.58
CA ALA A 330 5.97 18.08 -30.50
C ALA A 330 6.29 18.58 -31.91
N SER A 331 6.15 17.71 -32.91
CA SER A 331 6.27 18.09 -34.32
C SER A 331 4.91 18.40 -34.93
N VAL A 332 4.88 19.20 -36.00
CA VAL A 332 3.68 19.49 -36.77
C VAL A 332 3.99 19.42 -38.27
N ASP A 333 3.09 18.86 -39.07
CA ASP A 333 3.21 18.86 -40.54
C ASP A 333 2.54 20.09 -41.18
N GLY A 334 2.72 20.27 -42.49
CA GLY A 334 2.13 21.40 -43.23
C GLY A 334 0.59 21.44 -43.25
N SER A 335 -0.07 20.38 -42.79
CA SER A 335 -1.55 20.30 -42.68
C SER A 335 -2.04 20.52 -41.25
N GLY A 336 -1.15 20.79 -40.30
CA GLY A 336 -1.48 21.00 -38.89
C GLY A 336 -1.63 19.72 -38.08
N HIS A 337 -1.18 18.56 -38.56
CA HIS A 337 -1.14 17.32 -37.75
C HIS A 337 0.07 17.34 -36.83
N ILE A 338 -0.19 17.17 -35.55
CA ILE A 338 0.78 17.25 -34.47
C ILE A 338 1.10 15.83 -33.97
N THR A 339 2.37 15.53 -33.73
CA THR A 339 2.82 14.31 -33.04
C THR A 339 3.57 14.70 -31.76
N GLY A 340 3.17 14.17 -30.61
CA GLY A 340 3.91 14.32 -29.36
C GLY A 340 5.14 13.41 -29.35
N LEU A 341 6.32 13.97 -29.11
CA LEU A 341 7.60 13.27 -29.24
C LEU A 341 8.28 13.03 -27.90
N ALA A 342 8.23 14.02 -26.99
CA ALA A 342 8.82 13.91 -25.66
C ALA A 342 7.98 14.71 -24.64
N PRO A 343 7.98 14.33 -23.36
CA PRO A 343 7.29 15.09 -22.32
C PRO A 343 7.72 16.56 -22.26
N GLY A 344 6.76 17.48 -22.15
CA GLY A 344 7.02 18.91 -22.08
C GLY A 344 5.96 19.75 -22.80
N THR A 345 6.28 21.01 -23.07
CA THR A 345 5.39 21.93 -23.79
C THR A 345 6.03 22.43 -25.08
N ALA A 346 5.23 22.47 -26.16
CA ALA A 346 5.58 23.04 -27.44
C ALA A 346 4.50 24.04 -27.87
N ILE A 347 4.89 25.08 -28.61
CA ILE A 347 3.94 26.01 -29.25
C ILE A 347 3.87 25.64 -30.73
N ILE A 348 2.66 25.33 -31.19
CA ILE A 348 2.36 25.10 -32.60
C ILE A 348 1.80 26.40 -33.17
N ARG A 349 2.54 27.01 -34.09
CA ARG A 349 2.17 28.28 -34.72
C ARG A 349 1.58 28.03 -36.10
N ALA A 350 0.42 28.60 -36.36
CA ALA A 350 -0.12 28.76 -37.70
C ALA A 350 0.12 30.20 -38.16
N MET A 351 0.80 30.38 -39.28
CA MET A 351 1.22 31.69 -39.80
C MET A 351 0.74 31.89 -41.24
N SER A 352 0.22 33.07 -41.56
CA SER A 352 -0.14 33.47 -42.91
C SER A 352 1.06 33.98 -43.71
N SER A 353 0.91 34.13 -45.02
CA SER A 353 1.91 34.78 -45.89
C SER A 353 2.23 36.23 -45.50
N ASN A 354 1.33 36.92 -44.79
CA ASN A 354 1.53 38.30 -44.32
C ASN A 354 2.05 38.34 -42.86
N CYS A 355 2.67 37.25 -42.39
CA CYS A 355 3.22 37.10 -41.03
C CYS A 355 2.20 37.26 -39.87
N LEU A 356 0.89 37.22 -40.14
CA LEU A 356 -0.11 37.09 -39.08
C LEU A 356 -0.10 35.67 -38.55
N TYR A 357 -0.10 35.51 -37.23
CA TYR A 357 -0.02 34.19 -36.63
C TYR A 357 -1.01 34.00 -35.49
N THR A 358 -1.29 32.73 -35.21
CA THR A 358 -2.03 32.26 -34.04
C THR A 358 -1.36 31.00 -33.51
N ASP A 359 -1.42 30.80 -32.20
CA ASP A 359 -0.66 29.77 -31.51
C ASP A 359 -1.58 28.76 -30.82
N CYS A 360 -1.16 27.49 -30.79
CA CYS A 360 -1.71 26.44 -29.96
C CYS A 360 -0.62 25.90 -29.03
N VAL A 361 -0.86 25.95 -27.72
CA VAL A 361 0.04 25.37 -26.72
C VAL A 361 -0.24 23.88 -26.59
N VAL A 362 0.73 23.05 -26.95
CA VAL A 362 0.65 21.59 -26.87
C VAL A 362 1.45 21.11 -25.66
N THR A 363 0.78 20.48 -24.71
CA THR A 363 1.42 19.79 -23.59
C THR A 363 1.47 18.29 -23.89
N VAL A 364 2.68 17.73 -23.90
CA VAL A 364 2.93 16.30 -24.09
C VAL A 364 3.20 15.68 -22.73
N MET A 365 2.32 14.78 -22.31
CA MET A 365 2.42 14.01 -21.08
C MET A 365 3.23 12.73 -21.31
N PRO A 366 4.02 12.26 -20.33
CA PRO A 366 4.64 10.94 -20.42
C PRO A 366 3.57 9.84 -20.42
N ILE A 367 3.88 8.69 -21.03
CA ILE A 367 3.02 7.50 -20.92
C ILE A 367 2.82 7.15 -19.45
N GLY A 368 1.56 7.04 -19.04
CA GLY A 368 1.16 6.76 -17.66
C GLY A 368 0.84 5.28 -17.43
N VAL A 369 0.91 4.85 -16.16
CA VAL A 369 0.34 3.58 -15.69
C VAL A 369 -0.84 3.84 -14.75
N GLN A 370 -1.81 2.94 -14.77
CA GLN A 370 -2.96 2.91 -13.87
C GLN A 370 -3.18 1.48 -13.39
N LEU A 371 -3.81 1.32 -12.22
CA LEU A 371 -4.20 0.03 -11.68
C LEU A 371 -5.73 -0.13 -11.76
N ASN A 372 -6.19 -1.37 -11.93
CA ASN A 372 -7.61 -1.70 -11.86
C ASN A 372 -8.23 -1.48 -10.48
N LYS A 373 -7.42 -1.31 -9.43
CA LYS A 373 -7.82 -1.09 -8.04
C LYS A 373 -6.88 -0.07 -7.40
N ASN A 374 -7.43 0.89 -6.67
CA ASN A 374 -6.70 1.80 -5.79
C ASN A 374 -6.68 1.31 -4.33
N GLU A 375 -7.61 0.42 -3.96
CA GLU A 375 -7.65 -0.26 -2.67
C GLU A 375 -7.93 -1.76 -2.87
N LEU A 376 -7.28 -2.60 -2.06
CA LEU A 376 -7.45 -4.04 -2.06
C LEU A 376 -7.56 -4.54 -0.61
N ARG A 377 -8.67 -5.21 -0.30
CA ARG A 377 -8.87 -5.88 0.99
C ARG A 377 -8.83 -7.39 0.80
N ILE A 378 -7.91 -8.06 1.49
CA ILE A 378 -7.75 -9.51 1.46
C ILE A 378 -7.57 -10.03 2.89
N LYS A 379 -7.91 -11.30 3.14
CA LYS A 379 -7.62 -11.93 4.43
C LYS A 379 -6.18 -12.45 4.45
N HIS A 380 -5.62 -12.64 5.64
CA HIS A 380 -4.32 -13.31 5.84
C HIS A 380 -4.24 -14.64 5.06
N GLY A 381 -3.19 -14.80 4.25
CA GLY A 381 -2.96 -15.96 3.37
C GLY A 381 -3.76 -15.95 2.05
N ALA A 382 -4.74 -15.05 1.86
CA ALA A 382 -5.44 -14.90 0.60
C ALA A 382 -4.63 -14.07 -0.40
N SER A 383 -4.97 -14.18 -1.68
CA SER A 383 -4.33 -13.43 -2.76
C SER A 383 -5.33 -12.91 -3.77
N ASP A 384 -5.00 -11.79 -4.41
CA ASP A 384 -5.73 -11.20 -5.54
C ASP A 384 -4.70 -10.61 -6.53
N THR A 385 -5.11 -10.21 -7.73
CA THR A 385 -4.21 -9.66 -8.76
C THR A 385 -4.56 -8.22 -9.10
N LEU A 386 -3.57 -7.35 -8.99
CA LEU A 386 -3.59 -6.00 -9.55
C LEU A 386 -3.20 -6.08 -11.03
N ARG A 387 -3.93 -5.37 -11.88
CA ARG A 387 -3.70 -5.31 -13.33
C ARG A 387 -3.36 -3.88 -13.71
N ALA A 388 -2.23 -3.73 -14.36
CA ALA A 388 -1.81 -2.46 -14.93
C ALA A 388 -2.48 -2.20 -16.28
N SER A 389 -2.95 -0.98 -16.49
CA SER A 389 -3.35 -0.42 -17.78
C SER A 389 -2.54 0.86 -18.05
N PHE A 390 -2.44 1.25 -19.31
CA PHE A 390 -1.56 2.35 -19.73
C PHE A 390 -2.37 3.53 -20.26
N LEU A 391 -1.88 4.73 -19.96
CA LEU A 391 -2.36 5.97 -20.52
C LEU A 391 -1.38 6.47 -21.58
N PRO A 392 -1.86 6.82 -22.77
CA PRO A 392 -3.26 6.86 -23.20
C PRO A 392 -3.83 5.48 -23.50
N LYS A 393 -5.17 5.36 -23.57
CA LYS A 393 -5.83 4.11 -23.97
C LYS A 393 -5.34 3.65 -25.36
N GLY A 394 -5.07 2.36 -25.50
CA GLY A 394 -4.52 1.77 -26.73
C GLY A 394 -2.98 1.77 -26.79
N THR A 395 -2.31 2.27 -25.76
CA THR A 395 -0.86 2.11 -25.61
C THR A 395 -0.48 0.64 -25.55
N ARG A 396 0.55 0.27 -26.30
CA ARG A 396 1.09 -1.10 -26.31
C ARG A 396 1.58 -1.48 -24.92
N SER A 397 1.47 -2.76 -24.57
CA SER A 397 1.94 -3.27 -23.29
C SER A 397 3.41 -2.92 -23.05
N ARG A 398 3.71 -2.44 -21.84
CA ARG A 398 5.06 -2.12 -21.36
C ARG A 398 5.42 -3.00 -20.16
N ALA A 399 6.71 -3.18 -19.92
CA ALA A 399 7.20 -3.80 -18.70
C ALA A 399 6.80 -2.95 -17.48
N VAL A 400 6.33 -3.61 -16.42
CA VAL A 400 5.89 -2.97 -15.17
C VAL A 400 6.68 -3.59 -14.03
N ALA A 401 7.40 -2.77 -13.28
CA ALA A 401 8.06 -3.18 -12.05
C ALA A 401 7.07 -3.08 -10.88
N TRP A 402 6.90 -4.18 -10.14
CA TRP A 402 6.01 -4.24 -8.98
C TRP A 402 6.82 -4.20 -7.69
N SER A 403 6.29 -3.52 -6.67
CA SER A 403 6.90 -3.46 -5.34
C SER A 403 5.83 -3.32 -4.26
N SER A 404 6.15 -3.76 -3.05
CA SER A 404 5.36 -3.52 -1.84
C SER A 404 6.20 -2.66 -0.89
N ASP A 405 5.61 -1.61 -0.34
CA ASP A 405 6.26 -0.73 0.64
C ASP A 405 6.55 -1.50 1.95
N ASP A 406 5.79 -2.56 2.26
CA ASP A 406 6.02 -3.47 3.38
C ASP A 406 5.66 -4.92 3.00
N PRO A 407 6.65 -5.70 2.53
CA PRO A 407 6.47 -7.12 2.21
C PRO A 407 6.07 -8.01 3.40
N ALA A 408 6.28 -7.59 4.64
CA ALA A 408 5.85 -8.34 5.82
C ALA A 408 4.32 -8.29 6.00
N VAL A 409 3.67 -7.23 5.51
CA VAL A 409 2.20 -7.11 5.47
C VAL A 409 1.63 -7.76 4.21
N ALA A 410 2.13 -7.40 3.02
CA ALA A 410 1.70 -8.01 1.77
C ALA A 410 2.82 -8.08 0.74
N THR A 411 2.94 -9.21 0.05
CA THR A 411 3.92 -9.41 -1.04
C THR A 411 3.25 -9.25 -2.40
N VAL A 412 4.03 -8.91 -3.44
CA VAL A 412 3.56 -8.82 -4.82
C VAL A 412 4.56 -9.49 -5.76
N THR A 413 4.06 -10.23 -6.75
CA THR A 413 4.90 -10.85 -7.81
C THR A 413 5.08 -9.90 -9.00
N ASP A 414 6.00 -10.23 -9.91
CA ASP A 414 6.22 -9.49 -11.17
C ASP A 414 4.98 -9.46 -12.10
N SER A 415 4.01 -10.35 -11.85
CA SER A 415 2.73 -10.39 -12.56
C SER A 415 1.60 -9.62 -11.86
N GLY A 416 1.91 -8.91 -10.77
CA GLY A 416 0.93 -8.13 -9.99
C GLY A 416 0.06 -8.95 -9.05
N LYS A 417 0.41 -10.22 -8.77
CA LYS A 417 -0.33 -11.04 -7.80
C LYS A 417 0.08 -10.64 -6.38
N VAL A 418 -0.86 -10.07 -5.64
CA VAL A 418 -0.68 -9.63 -4.24
C VAL A 418 -1.14 -10.74 -3.29
N THR A 419 -0.33 -11.06 -2.28
CA THR A 419 -0.66 -12.06 -1.24
C THR A 419 -0.51 -11.45 0.14
N GLY A 420 -1.52 -11.61 1.00
CA GLY A 420 -1.51 -11.08 2.36
C GLY A 420 -0.63 -11.94 3.29
N ALA A 421 0.43 -11.35 3.84
CA ALA A 421 1.42 -12.03 4.67
C ALA A 421 1.17 -11.85 6.18
N ALA A 422 0.71 -10.68 6.62
CA ALA A 422 0.31 -10.43 8.01
C ALA A 422 -0.78 -9.35 8.09
N PRO A 423 -1.64 -9.34 9.12
CA PRO A 423 -2.64 -8.28 9.28
C PRO A 423 -2.00 -6.90 9.37
N GLY A 424 -2.56 -5.93 8.65
CA GLY A 424 -2.00 -4.57 8.56
C GLY A 424 -2.38 -3.89 7.26
N SER A 425 -1.74 -2.76 6.97
CA SER A 425 -1.91 -2.04 5.70
C SER A 425 -0.55 -1.68 5.12
N THR A 426 -0.40 -1.85 3.80
CA THR A 426 0.78 -1.45 3.03
C THR A 426 0.37 -0.96 1.64
N THR A 427 1.28 -0.35 0.89
CA THR A 427 1.02 0.10 -0.48
C THR A 427 1.79 -0.76 -1.47
N VAL A 428 1.10 -1.27 -2.49
CA VAL A 428 1.72 -1.93 -3.63
C VAL A 428 1.79 -0.96 -4.80
N ARG A 429 2.97 -0.84 -5.44
CA ARG A 429 3.24 0.10 -6.53
C ARG A 429 3.59 -0.63 -7.82
N ALA A 430 3.03 -0.14 -8.91
CA ALA A 430 3.42 -0.47 -10.29
C ALA A 430 4.19 0.72 -10.88
N THR A 431 5.41 0.49 -11.34
CA THR A 431 6.31 1.52 -11.88
C THR A 431 6.73 1.19 -13.31
N LEU A 432 6.66 2.17 -14.21
CA LEU A 432 7.20 2.08 -15.57
C LEU A 432 8.65 2.58 -15.62
N GLU A 433 9.38 2.21 -16.67
CA GLU A 433 10.76 2.63 -16.92
C GLU A 433 10.92 4.17 -16.99
N ASN A 434 9.91 4.88 -17.48
CA ASN A 434 9.90 6.34 -17.52
C ASN A 434 9.58 7.01 -16.16
N GLY A 435 9.49 6.24 -15.08
CA GLY A 435 9.21 6.72 -13.74
C GLY A 435 7.73 6.93 -13.41
N SER A 436 6.80 6.71 -14.35
CA SER A 436 5.36 6.79 -14.03
C SER A 436 4.95 5.69 -13.05
N GLN A 437 4.15 6.04 -12.05
CA GLN A 437 3.73 5.14 -10.98
C GLN A 437 2.21 5.13 -10.78
N ALA A 438 1.69 3.97 -10.40
CA ALA A 438 0.36 3.79 -9.84
C ALA A 438 0.44 2.94 -8.57
N ALA A 439 -0.42 3.22 -7.61
CA ALA A 439 -0.38 2.61 -6.29
C ALA A 439 -1.75 2.05 -5.90
N CYS A 440 -1.74 0.97 -5.12
CA CYS A 440 -2.90 0.37 -4.51
C CYS A 440 -2.62 0.16 -3.02
N VAL A 441 -3.49 0.68 -2.16
CA VAL A 441 -3.44 0.42 -0.73
C VAL A 441 -4.00 -0.98 -0.46
N VAL A 442 -3.18 -1.86 0.09
CA VAL A 442 -3.54 -3.22 0.44
C VAL A 442 -3.78 -3.28 1.94
N THR A 443 -4.97 -3.72 2.35
CA THR A 443 -5.30 -4.02 3.74
C THR A 443 -5.48 -5.52 3.90
N VAL A 444 -4.69 -6.10 4.79
CA VAL A 444 -4.76 -7.52 5.14
C VAL A 444 -5.54 -7.66 6.43
N GLU A 445 -6.71 -8.29 6.36
CA GLU A 445 -7.58 -8.53 7.50
C GLU A 445 -7.24 -9.88 8.17
N PRO A 446 -7.32 -9.98 9.51
CA PRO A 446 -7.12 -11.25 10.19
C PRO A 446 -8.22 -12.26 9.83
N VAL A 447 -7.86 -13.54 9.78
CA VAL A 447 -8.81 -14.64 9.69
C VAL A 447 -9.27 -14.98 11.11
N ALA A 448 -10.53 -14.65 11.43
CA ALA A 448 -11.09 -14.91 12.76
C ALA A 448 -11.33 -16.40 13.01
N VAL A 449 -11.14 -16.82 14.28
CA VAL A 449 -11.51 -18.16 14.75
C VAL A 449 -13.03 -18.35 14.64
N SER A 450 -13.44 -19.40 13.97
CA SER A 450 -14.83 -19.82 13.82
C SER A 450 -15.26 -20.87 14.85
N GLY A 451 -14.35 -21.69 15.37
CA GLY A 451 -14.65 -22.69 16.39
C GLY A 451 -13.41 -23.34 17.02
N VAL A 452 -13.65 -24.06 18.12
CA VAL A 452 -12.65 -24.83 18.88
C VAL A 452 -13.14 -26.28 18.98
N LYS A 453 -12.27 -27.24 18.69
CA LYS A 453 -12.54 -28.67 18.88
C LYS A 453 -11.55 -29.25 19.88
N ILE A 454 -12.05 -29.92 20.90
CA ILE A 454 -11.23 -30.68 21.85
C ILE A 454 -11.26 -32.16 21.48
N SER A 455 -10.11 -32.84 21.56
CA SER A 455 -9.99 -34.30 21.43
C SER A 455 -9.18 -34.88 22.59
N PRO A 456 -9.66 -35.97 23.23
CA PRO A 456 -10.98 -36.60 23.06
C PRO A 456 -12.12 -35.73 23.61
N SER A 457 -13.37 -36.02 23.23
CA SER A 457 -14.56 -35.23 23.61
C SER A 457 -15.05 -35.44 25.05
N GLY A 458 -14.26 -36.12 25.88
CA GLY A 458 -14.52 -36.42 27.29
C GLY A 458 -13.45 -37.35 27.85
N ALA A 459 -13.33 -37.40 29.17
CA ALA A 459 -12.36 -38.25 29.86
C ALA A 459 -13.02 -38.96 31.06
N THR A 460 -12.63 -40.21 31.28
CA THR A 460 -12.93 -40.93 32.53
C THR A 460 -11.64 -41.50 33.06
N LEU A 461 -11.19 -40.98 34.20
CA LEU A 461 -9.90 -41.27 34.81
C LEU A 461 -10.10 -41.87 36.19
N THR A 462 -9.14 -42.64 36.71
CA THR A 462 -9.02 -42.85 38.16
C THR A 462 -8.17 -41.75 38.77
N ILE A 463 -8.28 -41.53 40.08
CA ILE A 463 -7.45 -40.55 40.79
C ILE A 463 -5.95 -40.75 40.45
N HIS A 464 -5.20 -39.66 40.34
CA HIS A 464 -3.78 -39.60 39.92
C HIS A 464 -3.47 -39.95 38.46
N GLN A 465 -4.42 -40.49 37.68
CA GLN A 465 -4.21 -40.65 36.25
C GLN A 465 -4.20 -39.30 35.54
N SER A 466 -3.47 -39.25 34.42
CA SER A 466 -3.43 -38.09 33.54
C SER A 466 -3.73 -38.48 32.10
N GLN A 467 -4.22 -37.51 31.31
CA GLN A 467 -4.56 -37.68 29.90
C GLN A 467 -4.25 -36.41 29.12
N ALA A 468 -3.56 -36.54 27.99
CA ALA A 468 -3.34 -35.41 27.09
C ALA A 468 -4.62 -35.08 26.31
N LEU A 469 -5.03 -33.82 26.34
CA LEU A 469 -6.06 -33.24 25.50
C LEU A 469 -5.40 -32.42 24.40
N SER A 470 -6.02 -32.37 23.22
CA SER A 470 -5.63 -31.43 22.16
C SER A 470 -6.80 -30.53 21.79
N ALA A 471 -6.50 -29.25 21.53
CA ALA A 471 -7.45 -28.29 21.00
C ALA A 471 -7.04 -27.90 19.58
N VAL A 472 -7.99 -27.96 18.64
CA VAL A 472 -7.79 -27.55 17.25
C VAL A 472 -8.69 -26.34 16.96
N ILE A 473 -8.05 -25.25 16.54
CA ILE A 473 -8.72 -24.03 16.08
C ILE A 473 -9.19 -24.21 14.63
N SER A 474 -10.43 -23.79 14.37
CA SER A 474 -11.00 -23.73 13.02
C SER A 474 -11.32 -22.27 12.64
N PRO A 475 -11.06 -21.85 11.38
CA PRO A 475 -10.33 -22.58 10.35
C PRO A 475 -8.84 -22.70 10.69
N GLN A 476 -8.14 -23.66 10.05
CA GLN A 476 -6.70 -23.90 10.30
C GLN A 476 -5.80 -22.70 9.93
N ASN A 477 -6.28 -21.80 9.07
CA ASN A 477 -5.57 -20.56 8.71
C ASN A 477 -6.02 -19.34 9.53
N ALA A 478 -6.73 -19.54 10.65
CA ALA A 478 -6.99 -18.45 11.59
C ALA A 478 -5.67 -17.78 11.98
N THR A 479 -5.67 -16.45 12.00
CA THR A 479 -4.47 -15.65 12.24
C THR A 479 -3.92 -15.86 13.65
N ASP A 480 -4.80 -16.07 14.63
CA ASP A 480 -4.45 -16.41 16.00
C ASP A 480 -4.94 -17.83 16.30
N GLN A 481 -4.02 -18.71 16.68
CA GLN A 481 -4.28 -20.12 16.99
C GLN A 481 -4.07 -20.44 18.48
N SER A 482 -3.88 -19.42 19.32
CA SER A 482 -3.68 -19.59 20.75
C SER A 482 -4.93 -20.16 21.42
N VAL A 483 -4.71 -20.99 22.44
CA VAL A 483 -5.74 -21.64 23.26
C VAL A 483 -5.35 -21.51 24.72
N VAL A 484 -6.31 -21.13 25.55
CA VAL A 484 -6.19 -21.12 27.02
C VAL A 484 -7.10 -22.21 27.59
N TRP A 485 -6.56 -23.02 28.49
CA TRP A 485 -7.27 -24.09 29.18
C TRP A 485 -7.73 -23.66 30.56
N SER A 486 -8.87 -24.18 31.03
CA SER A 486 -9.36 -24.00 32.39
C SER A 486 -10.16 -25.21 32.87
N SER A 487 -10.22 -25.39 34.19
CA SER A 487 -11.10 -26.36 34.87
C SER A 487 -12.19 -25.63 35.65
N ASP A 488 -13.43 -26.12 35.57
CA ASP A 488 -14.54 -25.60 36.39
C ASP A 488 -14.38 -25.97 37.88
N ASP A 489 -13.63 -27.04 38.17
CA ASP A 489 -13.35 -27.54 39.53
C ASP A 489 -12.00 -28.26 39.58
N GLU A 490 -10.99 -27.53 40.04
CA GLU A 490 -9.61 -28.02 40.17
C GLU A 490 -9.44 -29.05 41.29
N SER A 491 -10.38 -29.15 42.24
CA SER A 491 -10.36 -30.21 43.26
C SER A 491 -10.69 -31.59 42.67
N VAL A 492 -11.37 -31.63 41.52
CA VAL A 492 -11.68 -32.85 40.77
C VAL A 492 -10.60 -33.13 39.71
N ALA A 493 -10.27 -32.15 38.88
CA ALA A 493 -9.21 -32.30 37.87
C ALA A 493 -8.59 -30.95 37.47
N ILE A 494 -7.28 -30.95 37.20
CA ILE A 494 -6.52 -29.78 36.72
C ILE A 494 -6.07 -30.00 35.28
N VAL A 495 -5.88 -28.92 34.52
CA VAL A 495 -5.34 -28.96 33.16
C VAL A 495 -4.24 -27.91 33.01
N ASP A 496 -3.11 -28.28 32.42
CA ASP A 496 -2.01 -27.34 32.18
C ASP A 496 -2.15 -26.57 30.86
N GLN A 497 -1.23 -25.64 30.60
CA GLN A 497 -1.19 -24.85 29.37
C GLN A 497 -1.00 -25.69 28.09
N ASN A 498 -0.47 -26.90 28.19
CA ASN A 498 -0.25 -27.83 27.09
C ASN A 498 -1.45 -28.78 26.88
N GLY A 499 -2.50 -28.67 27.71
CA GLY A 499 -3.66 -29.56 27.66
C GLY A 499 -3.47 -30.89 28.38
N LEU A 500 -2.47 -31.03 29.26
CA LEU A 500 -2.34 -32.22 30.10
C LEU A 500 -3.34 -32.15 31.26
N LEU A 501 -4.35 -33.02 31.22
CA LEU A 501 -5.36 -33.17 32.26
C LEU A 501 -4.87 -34.15 33.33
N THR A 502 -4.95 -33.79 34.61
CA THR A 502 -4.61 -34.65 35.75
C THR A 502 -5.78 -34.77 36.71
N ALA A 503 -6.15 -36.01 37.06
CA ALA A 503 -7.21 -36.30 38.02
C ALA A 503 -6.74 -36.07 39.47
N VAL A 504 -7.46 -35.23 40.20
CA VAL A 504 -7.13 -34.81 41.57
C VAL A 504 -8.04 -35.45 42.61
N GLY A 505 -9.35 -35.46 42.36
CA GLY A 505 -10.36 -35.94 43.33
C GLY A 505 -11.56 -36.59 42.67
N VAL A 506 -12.26 -37.48 43.38
CA VAL A 506 -13.43 -38.19 42.86
C VAL A 506 -14.57 -37.21 42.61
N GLY A 507 -15.13 -37.21 41.41
CA GLY A 507 -16.19 -36.28 41.03
C GLY A 507 -16.37 -36.14 39.54
N GLN A 508 -17.08 -35.08 39.15
CA GLN A 508 -17.23 -34.68 37.75
C GLN A 508 -16.94 -33.19 37.63
N THR A 509 -16.16 -32.80 36.63
CA THR A 509 -15.87 -31.41 36.30
C THR A 509 -15.89 -31.21 34.78
N LYS A 510 -15.79 -29.96 34.32
CA LYS A 510 -15.60 -29.65 32.91
C LYS A 510 -14.25 -28.99 32.70
N ILE A 511 -13.64 -29.35 31.58
CA ILE A 511 -12.42 -28.72 31.09
C ILE A 511 -12.76 -27.94 29.83
N THR A 512 -12.37 -26.67 29.79
CA THR A 512 -12.69 -25.72 28.73
C THR A 512 -11.43 -25.26 28.02
N ALA A 513 -11.45 -25.28 26.68
CA ALA A 513 -10.44 -24.66 25.82
C ALA A 513 -11.04 -23.40 25.18
N THR A 514 -10.39 -22.25 25.36
CA THR A 514 -10.87 -20.94 24.90
C THR A 514 -9.85 -20.32 23.94
N ALA A 515 -10.30 -19.97 22.74
CA ALA A 515 -9.53 -19.18 21.78
C ALA A 515 -9.51 -17.69 22.19
N SER A 516 -8.54 -16.94 21.67
CA SER A 516 -8.34 -15.52 22.02
C SER A 516 -9.55 -14.61 21.75
N ASN A 517 -10.39 -14.94 20.77
CA ASN A 517 -11.63 -14.20 20.49
C ASN A 517 -12.84 -14.63 21.34
N GLY A 518 -12.61 -15.41 22.40
CA GLY A 518 -13.63 -15.86 23.37
C GLY A 518 -14.43 -17.09 22.94
N LYS A 519 -14.26 -17.60 21.70
CA LYS A 519 -14.87 -18.87 21.31
C LYS A 519 -14.25 -20.01 22.10
N ASN A 520 -15.09 -20.86 22.66
CA ASN A 520 -14.64 -21.94 23.52
C ASN A 520 -15.37 -23.25 23.23
N ARG A 521 -14.83 -24.32 23.80
CA ARG A 521 -15.47 -25.63 23.87
C ARG A 521 -15.14 -26.27 25.21
N SER A 522 -16.11 -26.95 25.79
CA SER A 522 -15.91 -27.74 27.01
C SER A 522 -16.13 -29.23 26.77
N ILE A 523 -15.42 -30.05 27.53
CA ILE A 523 -15.61 -31.50 27.65
C ILE A 523 -15.89 -31.88 29.11
N GLY A 524 -16.62 -32.96 29.32
CA GLY A 524 -16.85 -33.52 30.67
C GLY A 524 -15.72 -34.45 31.08
N VAL A 525 -15.29 -34.34 32.33
CA VAL A 525 -14.29 -35.20 32.97
C VAL A 525 -14.93 -35.88 34.18
N LYS A 526 -14.82 -37.19 34.26
CA LYS A 526 -15.27 -38.00 35.40
C LYS A 526 -14.08 -38.70 36.05
N VAL A 527 -13.86 -38.45 37.33
CA VAL A 527 -12.82 -39.12 38.11
C VAL A 527 -13.46 -40.17 39.00
N LYS A 528 -12.99 -41.41 38.89
CA LYS A 528 -13.41 -42.57 39.68
C LYS A 528 -12.41 -42.84 40.80
N PRO A 529 -12.86 -43.40 41.94
CA PRO A 529 -11.94 -43.89 42.96
C PRO A 529 -11.13 -45.08 42.45
N VAL A 530 -9.96 -45.30 43.04
CA VAL A 530 -9.19 -46.54 42.96
C VAL A 530 -9.71 -47.45 44.07
N TYR A 531 -10.24 -48.61 43.69
CA TYR A 531 -10.76 -49.60 44.62
C TYR A 531 -9.69 -50.62 45.02
N ILE A 532 -9.75 -51.11 46.25
CA ILE A 532 -9.04 -52.29 46.74
C ILE A 532 -9.40 -53.47 45.83
N SER A 533 -8.39 -54.09 45.27
CA SER A 533 -8.51 -55.25 44.37
C SER A 533 -8.30 -56.58 45.11
N SER A 534 -7.47 -56.59 46.14
CA SER A 534 -7.24 -57.75 47.00
C SER A 534 -6.84 -57.35 48.42
N ILE A 535 -7.08 -58.26 49.36
CA ILE A 535 -6.68 -58.15 50.76
C ILE A 535 -5.98 -59.46 51.15
N SER A 536 -4.77 -59.38 51.68
CA SER A 536 -4.05 -60.49 52.31
C SER A 536 -4.10 -60.35 53.82
N ILE A 537 -4.11 -61.48 54.54
CA ILE A 537 -3.99 -61.51 56.00
C ILE A 537 -2.72 -62.29 56.33
N ALA A 538 -1.88 -61.70 57.18
CA ALA A 538 -0.69 -62.35 57.73
C ALA A 538 -0.82 -62.48 59.25
N ALA A 539 -0.31 -63.59 59.77
CA ALA A 539 -0.24 -63.91 61.19
C ALA A 539 1.01 -64.74 61.45
N ASP A 540 1.64 -64.60 62.62
CA ASP A 540 2.85 -65.35 62.98
C ASP A 540 2.58 -66.84 63.24
N THR A 541 1.32 -67.20 63.46
CA THR A 541 0.89 -68.59 63.64
C THR A 541 -0.53 -68.80 63.13
N ASP A 542 -0.80 -70.02 62.67
CA ASP A 542 -2.15 -70.49 62.36
C ASP A 542 -2.86 -71.16 63.55
N THR A 543 -2.16 -71.27 64.69
CA THR A 543 -2.62 -72.04 65.84
C THR A 543 -2.39 -71.31 67.17
N ILE A 544 -3.46 -71.13 67.95
CA ILE A 544 -3.43 -70.58 69.32
C ILE A 544 -4.08 -71.57 70.29
N VAL A 545 -3.89 -71.41 71.61
CA VAL A 545 -4.36 -72.36 72.63
C VAL A 545 -5.31 -71.65 73.61
N ALA A 546 -6.53 -72.17 73.75
CA ALA A 546 -7.52 -71.59 74.65
C ALA A 546 -7.07 -71.69 76.12
N GLY A 547 -7.16 -70.58 76.88
CA GLY A 547 -6.87 -70.56 78.32
C GLY A 547 -5.39 -70.70 78.73
N VAL A 548 -4.44 -70.55 77.81
CA VAL A 548 -2.99 -70.53 78.12
C VAL A 548 -2.44 -69.12 77.94
N PRO A 549 -2.12 -68.38 79.02
CA PRO A 549 -1.55 -67.04 78.93
C PRO A 549 -0.29 -67.01 78.04
N GLY A 550 -0.24 -66.05 77.11
CA GLY A 550 0.87 -65.89 76.16
C GLY A 550 0.81 -66.80 74.92
N LYS A 551 -0.17 -67.71 74.84
CA LYS A 551 -0.44 -68.53 73.64
C LYS A 551 -1.91 -68.50 73.20
N ASN A 552 -2.75 -67.73 73.90
CA ASN A 552 -4.18 -67.61 73.67
C ASN A 552 -4.57 -66.48 72.72
N THR A 553 -3.59 -65.75 72.17
CA THR A 553 -3.83 -64.64 71.25
C THR A 553 -2.85 -64.67 70.08
N VAL A 554 -3.26 -64.15 68.93
CA VAL A 554 -2.36 -63.86 67.79
C VAL A 554 -2.74 -62.51 67.18
N GLN A 555 -1.73 -61.68 66.91
CA GLN A 555 -1.93 -60.42 66.19
C GLN A 555 -1.95 -60.72 64.69
N MET A 556 -3.01 -60.31 64.00
CA MET A 556 -3.09 -60.36 62.55
C MET A 556 -2.85 -58.97 61.96
N SER A 557 -2.26 -58.94 60.76
CA SER A 557 -2.13 -57.73 59.94
C SER A 557 -2.75 -57.96 58.57
N ALA A 558 -3.35 -56.92 58.00
CA ALA A 558 -3.90 -56.98 56.65
C ALA A 558 -3.07 -56.13 55.69
N GLY A 559 -2.75 -56.69 54.52
CA GLY A 559 -2.19 -55.94 53.39
C GLY A 559 -3.25 -55.72 52.33
N ILE A 560 -3.39 -54.49 51.83
CA ILE A 560 -4.28 -54.17 50.71
C ILE A 560 -3.48 -53.96 49.42
N GLN A 561 -4.08 -54.27 48.27
CA GLN A 561 -3.56 -53.91 46.96
C GLN A 561 -4.67 -53.33 46.06
N PRO A 562 -4.42 -52.23 45.34
CA PRO A 562 -3.18 -51.45 45.38
C PRO A 562 -3.12 -50.55 46.65
N LEU A 563 -1.92 -50.12 47.02
CA LEU A 563 -1.71 -49.27 48.22
C LEU A 563 -2.21 -47.83 48.04
N ASP A 564 -2.55 -47.42 46.81
CA ASP A 564 -3.12 -46.12 46.47
C ASP A 564 -4.66 -46.16 46.33
N ALA A 565 -5.31 -47.22 46.85
CA ALA A 565 -6.77 -47.25 46.94
C ALA A 565 -7.29 -46.00 47.66
N THR A 566 -8.34 -45.40 47.09
CA THR A 566 -8.89 -44.11 47.55
C THR A 566 -9.49 -44.21 48.95
N ILE A 567 -10.05 -45.37 49.30
CA ILE A 567 -10.49 -45.71 50.64
C ILE A 567 -9.76 -47.00 51.03
N GLN A 568 -8.93 -46.95 52.08
CA GLN A 568 -8.05 -48.04 52.49
C GLN A 568 -8.59 -48.82 53.71
N GLU A 569 -9.72 -48.37 54.26
CA GLU A 569 -10.31 -48.90 55.47
C GLU A 569 -10.78 -50.35 55.28
N ILE A 570 -10.48 -51.19 56.29
CA ILE A 570 -10.89 -52.59 56.37
C ILE A 570 -11.51 -52.88 57.73
N VAL A 571 -12.41 -53.86 57.78
CA VAL A 571 -13.07 -54.31 59.02
C VAL A 571 -12.79 -55.79 59.25
N TRP A 572 -12.37 -56.12 60.48
CA TRP A 572 -12.13 -57.50 60.90
C TRP A 572 -13.40 -58.23 61.32
N LYS A 573 -13.51 -59.51 60.96
CA LYS A 573 -14.64 -60.38 61.36
C LYS A 573 -14.14 -61.81 61.64
N THR A 574 -14.84 -62.53 62.50
CA THR A 574 -14.61 -63.97 62.75
C THR A 574 -15.80 -64.77 62.23
N SER A 575 -15.55 -65.92 61.61
CA SER A 575 -16.59 -66.87 61.21
C SER A 575 -17.28 -67.50 62.42
N ASN A 576 -16.62 -67.54 63.57
CA ASN A 576 -17.13 -68.19 64.77
C ASN A 576 -16.58 -67.52 66.05
N PRO A 577 -17.30 -66.51 66.61
CA PRO A 577 -16.87 -65.82 67.82
C PRO A 577 -16.87 -66.72 69.06
N ARG A 578 -17.50 -67.90 69.02
CA ARG A 578 -17.43 -68.89 70.11
C ARG A 578 -16.10 -69.64 70.13
N VAL A 579 -15.33 -69.62 69.04
CA VAL A 579 -14.02 -70.27 68.91
C VAL A 579 -12.90 -69.23 69.04
N ALA A 580 -13.00 -68.12 68.30
CA ALA A 580 -12.06 -67.00 68.42
C ALA A 580 -12.74 -65.67 68.10
N THR A 581 -12.48 -64.62 68.87
CA THR A 581 -12.89 -63.23 68.60
C THR A 581 -11.75 -62.46 67.95
N VAL A 582 -12.06 -61.39 67.22
CA VAL A 582 -11.08 -60.46 66.64
C VAL A 582 -11.54 -59.04 66.91
N ASP A 583 -10.63 -58.15 67.33
CA ASP A 583 -10.93 -56.74 67.55
C ASP A 583 -10.68 -55.88 66.31
N GLU A 584 -10.91 -54.56 66.41
CA GLU A 584 -10.73 -53.60 65.32
C GLU A 584 -9.27 -53.47 64.83
N ASN A 585 -8.31 -53.86 65.68
CA ASN A 585 -6.87 -53.79 65.38
C ASN A 585 -6.33 -55.14 64.85
N GLY A 586 -7.17 -56.16 64.70
CA GLY A 586 -6.77 -57.48 64.21
C GLY A 586 -6.18 -58.39 65.29
N LEU A 587 -6.32 -58.07 66.58
CA LEU A 587 -5.93 -58.98 67.66
C LEU A 587 -6.97 -60.08 67.81
N VAL A 588 -6.56 -61.31 67.57
CA VAL A 588 -7.42 -62.49 67.65
C VAL A 588 -7.22 -63.20 68.99
N THR A 589 -8.31 -63.46 69.71
CA THR A 589 -8.29 -64.10 71.04
C THR A 589 -9.04 -65.43 71.02
N ALA A 590 -8.41 -66.48 71.54
CA ALA A 590 -9.00 -67.81 71.69
C ALA A 590 -10.14 -67.80 72.72
N VAL A 591 -11.27 -68.42 72.37
CA VAL A 591 -12.42 -68.61 73.25
C VAL A 591 -12.60 -70.10 73.59
N ASN A 592 -12.75 -70.97 72.58
CA ASN A 592 -12.86 -72.42 72.74
C ASN A 592 -12.07 -73.14 71.65
N ASP A 593 -11.74 -74.41 71.85
CA ASP A 593 -11.08 -75.21 70.84
C ASP A 593 -11.96 -75.43 69.60
N GLY A 594 -11.33 -75.49 68.44
CA GLY A 594 -12.00 -75.61 67.15
C GLY A 594 -11.33 -74.81 66.04
N HIS A 595 -12.07 -74.53 64.97
CA HIS A 595 -11.61 -73.72 63.86
C HIS A 595 -12.48 -72.47 63.69
N ALA A 596 -11.83 -71.34 63.45
CA ALA A 596 -12.47 -70.09 63.04
C ALA A 596 -11.71 -69.53 61.83
N THR A 597 -12.44 -68.93 60.88
CA THR A 597 -11.83 -68.15 59.81
C THR A 597 -11.94 -66.68 60.17
N ILE A 598 -10.81 -65.99 60.19
CA ILE A 598 -10.74 -64.55 60.40
C ILE A 598 -10.76 -63.87 59.02
N TYR A 599 -11.59 -62.85 58.86
CA TYR A 599 -11.75 -62.07 57.65
C TYR A 599 -11.32 -60.62 57.87
N ALA A 600 -10.76 -60.01 56.84
CA ALA A 600 -10.57 -58.58 56.73
C ALA A 600 -11.32 -58.10 55.48
N VAL A 601 -12.27 -57.18 55.64
CA VAL A 601 -13.24 -56.80 54.59
C VAL A 601 -13.12 -55.31 54.27
N SER A 602 -12.87 -54.99 53.01
CA SER A 602 -12.81 -53.61 52.49
C SER A 602 -14.10 -52.80 52.74
N GLN A 603 -13.95 -51.51 53.01
CA GLN A 603 -15.05 -50.55 53.17
C GLN A 603 -15.18 -49.56 52.00
N ASP A 604 -14.39 -49.72 50.95
CA ASP A 604 -14.36 -48.85 49.78
C ASP A 604 -15.48 -49.11 48.75
N GLY A 605 -16.37 -50.08 49.02
CA GLY A 605 -17.43 -50.51 48.11
C GLY A 605 -16.99 -51.57 47.08
N SER A 606 -15.73 -52.02 47.10
CA SER A 606 -15.24 -53.12 46.25
C SER A 606 -15.73 -54.49 46.72
N HIS A 607 -16.14 -54.59 47.99
CA HIS A 607 -16.54 -55.83 48.67
C HIS A 607 -15.46 -56.93 48.68
N ARG A 608 -14.18 -56.56 48.53
CA ARG A 608 -13.06 -57.50 48.67
C ARG A 608 -12.85 -57.92 50.12
N GLN A 609 -12.47 -59.18 50.31
CA GLN A 609 -12.10 -59.72 51.61
C GLN A 609 -10.88 -60.65 51.51
N GLY A 610 -10.03 -60.61 52.54
CA GLY A 610 -9.01 -61.62 52.82
C GLY A 610 -9.55 -62.59 53.87
N SER A 611 -9.03 -63.81 53.90
CA SER A 611 -9.41 -64.80 54.92
C SER A 611 -8.21 -65.59 55.41
N PHE A 612 -8.15 -65.83 56.71
CA PHE A 612 -7.11 -66.64 57.37
C PHE A 612 -7.79 -67.69 58.25
N ARG A 613 -7.47 -68.97 58.04
CA ARG A 613 -8.03 -70.05 58.85
C ARG A 613 -7.18 -70.25 60.10
N LEU A 614 -7.79 -70.06 61.26
CA LEU A 614 -7.18 -70.22 62.57
C LEU A 614 -7.64 -71.53 63.23
N THR A 615 -6.71 -72.22 63.86
CA THR A 615 -6.96 -73.37 64.74
C THR A 615 -6.79 -72.94 66.20
N VAL A 616 -7.81 -73.16 67.02
CA VAL A 616 -7.70 -73.03 68.47
C VAL A 616 -7.56 -74.43 69.05
N ALA A 617 -6.39 -74.76 69.57
CA ALA A 617 -6.12 -76.06 70.17
C ALA A 617 -6.65 -76.13 71.61
N ALA A 618 -7.11 -77.33 72.02
CA ALA A 618 -7.57 -77.60 73.37
C ALA A 618 -6.40 -77.58 74.38
N ASN A 619 -6.61 -76.94 75.53
CA ASN A 619 -5.68 -77.00 76.65
C ASN A 619 -5.74 -78.40 77.31
N ARG A 620 -4.69 -79.21 77.13
CA ARG A 620 -4.61 -80.59 77.66
C ARG A 620 -4.11 -80.68 79.11
N PHE A 621 -3.94 -79.57 79.83
CA PHE A 621 -3.57 -79.57 81.24
C PHE A 621 -4.84 -79.54 82.14
N LYS A 622 -5.37 -80.71 82.52
CA LYS A 622 -6.33 -80.85 83.63
C LYS A 622 -5.65 -81.59 84.79
N ARG A 623 -5.50 -80.97 85.97
CA ARG A 623 -5.14 -81.65 87.22
C ARG A 623 -6.14 -81.35 88.33
N SER A 624 -6.53 -82.42 89.02
CA SER A 624 -7.47 -82.50 90.14
C SER A 624 -6.81 -82.06 91.46
N ALA A 625 -7.41 -81.14 92.20
CA ALA A 625 -6.98 -80.74 93.55
C ALA A 625 -7.38 -81.79 94.61
N ALA A 626 -6.65 -81.84 95.73
CA ALA A 626 -6.87 -82.75 96.86
C ALA A 626 -8.33 -82.69 97.39
N VAL A 627 -8.91 -83.85 97.74
CA VAL A 627 -10.29 -83.96 98.27
C VAL A 627 -10.24 -84.40 99.73
N PHE A 628 -10.87 -83.63 100.62
CA PHE A 628 -10.97 -83.90 102.07
C PHE A 628 -12.40 -84.32 102.43
N GLU A 629 -12.56 -85.40 103.22
CA GLU A 629 -13.84 -85.89 103.74
C GLU A 629 -13.77 -86.06 105.29
N PRO A 630 -14.88 -85.91 106.03
CA PRO A 630 -14.89 -86.05 107.49
C PRO A 630 -14.36 -87.42 107.95
N GLY A 631 -13.31 -87.41 108.77
CA GLY A 631 -12.67 -88.62 109.31
C GLY A 631 -11.58 -89.26 108.44
N ARG A 632 -11.20 -88.63 107.31
CA ARG A 632 -10.15 -89.13 106.41
C ARG A 632 -9.33 -87.98 105.80
N VAL A 633 -8.02 -87.94 106.08
CA VAL A 633 -7.06 -87.07 105.37
C VAL A 633 -6.30 -87.89 104.34
N THR A 634 -6.30 -87.45 103.07
CA THR A 634 -5.49 -88.04 102.00
C THR A 634 -4.59 -86.96 101.42
N VAL A 635 -3.26 -87.11 101.56
CA VAL A 635 -2.27 -86.23 100.93
C VAL A 635 -1.74 -86.90 99.67
N SER A 636 -1.87 -86.22 98.53
CA SER A 636 -1.31 -86.66 97.24
C SER A 636 0.01 -85.92 97.00
N ALA A 637 1.13 -86.64 96.99
CA ALA A 637 2.43 -86.10 96.58
C ALA A 637 2.78 -86.59 95.18
N GLU A 638 3.37 -85.73 94.35
CA GLU A 638 3.78 -86.12 92.99
C GLU A 638 4.99 -87.08 93.01
N SER A 639 5.84 -87.00 94.03
CA SER A 639 6.86 -88.03 94.28
C SER A 639 7.25 -88.12 95.75
N ILE A 640 7.54 -89.32 96.24
CA ILE A 640 8.21 -89.57 97.51
C ILE A 640 9.53 -90.26 97.17
N ARG A 641 10.66 -89.67 97.59
CA ARG A 641 12.00 -90.19 97.28
C ARG A 641 12.84 -90.34 98.55
N TYR A 642 13.55 -91.45 98.63
CA TYR A 642 14.60 -91.67 99.64
C TYR A 642 15.94 -91.17 99.10
N GLU A 643 16.58 -90.28 99.84
CA GLU A 643 17.93 -89.82 99.56
C GLU A 643 18.79 -89.99 100.82
N ARG A 644 19.71 -90.95 100.78
CA ARG A 644 20.51 -91.39 101.93
C ARG A 644 19.61 -91.83 103.09
N ASP A 645 19.59 -91.05 104.17
CA ASP A 645 18.89 -91.32 105.44
C ASP A 645 17.70 -90.35 105.65
N THR A 646 17.26 -89.67 104.59
CA THR A 646 16.21 -88.66 104.61
C THR A 646 15.08 -89.03 103.64
N LEU A 647 13.83 -88.91 104.08
CA LEU A 647 12.63 -89.04 103.26
C LEU A 647 12.22 -87.66 102.73
N ARG A 648 12.22 -87.47 101.42
CA ARG A 648 11.82 -86.21 100.76
C ARG A 648 10.42 -86.28 100.18
N ILE A 649 9.63 -85.24 100.43
CA ILE A 649 8.24 -85.09 99.95
C ILE A 649 8.12 -83.71 99.27
N ASP A 650 7.67 -83.70 98.01
CA ASP A 650 7.37 -82.48 97.24
C ASP A 650 5.85 -82.20 97.31
N LEU A 651 5.48 -81.03 97.85
CA LEU A 651 4.09 -80.59 98.04
C LEU A 651 3.76 -79.41 97.10
N TYR A 652 2.62 -79.49 96.41
CA TYR A 652 2.12 -78.41 95.53
C TYR A 652 0.84 -77.81 96.12
N TYR A 653 0.80 -76.49 96.21
CA TYR A 653 -0.37 -75.75 96.68
C TYR A 653 -1.21 -75.25 95.49
N ALA A 654 -2.54 -75.13 95.69
CA ALA A 654 -3.49 -74.74 94.64
C ALA A 654 -3.29 -73.31 94.10
N ASN A 655 -2.48 -72.49 94.78
CA ASN A 655 -2.08 -71.14 94.38
C ASN A 655 -0.81 -71.11 93.50
N GLY A 656 -0.21 -72.27 93.18
CA GLY A 656 0.98 -72.36 92.34
C GLY A 656 2.31 -72.15 93.08
N THR A 657 2.35 -72.30 94.41
CA THR A 657 3.61 -72.37 95.17
C THR A 657 4.01 -73.81 95.46
N ASP A 658 5.31 -74.09 95.36
CA ASP A 658 5.90 -75.41 95.59
C ASP A 658 6.69 -75.37 96.91
N GLU A 659 6.53 -76.38 97.77
CA GLU A 659 7.34 -76.52 99.00
C GLU A 659 7.96 -77.92 99.10
N HIS A 660 9.18 -77.96 99.64
CA HIS A 660 9.96 -79.18 99.82
C HIS A 660 10.11 -79.49 101.31
N VAL A 661 9.82 -80.74 101.70
CA VAL A 661 9.96 -81.20 103.08
C VAL A 661 10.90 -82.40 103.14
N ASP A 662 11.99 -82.26 103.89
CA ASP A 662 12.99 -83.29 104.15
C ASP A 662 12.87 -83.82 105.59
N ILE A 663 12.63 -85.12 105.76
CA ILE A 663 12.46 -85.76 107.09
C ILE A 663 13.65 -86.70 107.37
N PRO A 664 14.49 -86.43 108.37
CA PRO A 664 15.62 -87.30 108.73
C PRO A 664 15.16 -88.58 109.44
N SER A 665 16.00 -89.62 109.41
CA SER A 665 15.76 -90.90 110.08
C SER A 665 15.35 -90.74 111.55
N GLY A 666 14.20 -91.31 111.94
CA GLY A 666 13.63 -91.20 113.29
C GLY A 666 12.81 -89.93 113.53
N GLY A 667 12.76 -88.98 112.58
CA GLY A 667 11.93 -87.78 112.66
C GLY A 667 10.43 -88.06 112.56
N VAL A 668 9.63 -87.21 113.20
CA VAL A 668 8.17 -87.35 113.29
C VAL A 668 7.50 -86.22 112.50
N LEU A 669 6.74 -86.58 111.45
CA LEU A 669 5.92 -85.60 110.73
C LEU A 669 4.76 -85.15 111.64
N THR A 670 4.67 -83.85 111.89
CA THR A 670 3.66 -83.27 112.78
C THR A 670 2.77 -82.32 111.98
N PHE A 671 1.46 -82.56 112.00
CA PHE A 671 0.51 -81.58 111.45
C PHE A 671 0.19 -80.53 112.53
N ILE A 672 0.18 -79.26 112.16
CA ILE A 672 -0.28 -78.17 113.03
C ILE A 672 -1.69 -77.78 112.59
N LEU A 673 -2.66 -78.03 113.46
CA LEU A 673 -4.03 -77.62 113.23
C LEU A 673 -4.16 -76.09 113.38
N PRO A 674 -5.20 -75.45 112.81
CA PRO A 674 -5.35 -73.99 112.83
C PRO A 674 -5.43 -73.37 114.23
N ASP A 675 -5.82 -74.15 115.23
CA ASP A 675 -5.85 -73.75 116.64
C ASP A 675 -4.48 -73.88 117.34
N GLY A 676 -3.44 -74.27 116.61
CA GLY A 676 -2.09 -74.50 117.09
C GLY A 676 -1.84 -75.91 117.62
N THR A 677 -2.84 -76.79 117.62
CA THR A 677 -2.68 -78.18 118.11
C THR A 677 -1.70 -78.94 117.23
N ARG A 678 -0.68 -79.54 117.86
CA ARG A 678 0.33 -80.35 117.18
C ARG A 678 -0.09 -81.82 117.19
N LEU A 679 -0.25 -82.41 116.01
CA LEU A 679 -0.64 -83.80 115.83
C LEU A 679 0.52 -84.62 115.24
N PRO A 680 1.36 -85.26 116.07
CA PRO A 680 2.47 -86.07 115.60
C PRO A 680 1.95 -87.37 114.99
N ILE A 681 2.40 -87.69 113.77
CA ILE A 681 2.18 -88.99 113.16
C ILE A 681 3.37 -89.88 113.52
N ALA A 682 3.09 -91.01 114.18
CA ALA A 682 4.09 -91.97 114.69
C ALA A 682 5.30 -92.17 113.75
N PRO A 683 6.51 -92.39 114.31
CA PRO A 683 7.74 -92.43 113.51
C PRO A 683 7.60 -93.45 112.38
N MET A 684 7.89 -93.02 111.15
CA MET A 684 7.96 -93.94 110.02
C MET A 684 9.20 -94.81 110.21
N GLU A 685 9.04 -96.03 110.72
CA GLU A 685 10.16 -96.95 110.94
C GLU A 685 10.87 -97.29 109.62
N MET A 686 12.19 -97.12 109.60
CA MET A 686 13.05 -97.63 108.53
C MET A 686 13.08 -99.16 108.57
N GLY A 687 12.65 -99.81 107.48
CA GLY A 687 13.14 -101.17 107.19
C GLY A 687 12.14 -102.32 107.03
N THR A 688 10.86 -102.10 106.74
CA THR A 688 10.00 -103.19 106.24
C THR A 688 9.89 -103.17 104.72
N ARG A 689 10.45 -104.20 104.08
CA ARG A 689 10.58 -104.42 102.62
C ARG A 689 9.27 -104.15 101.83
N THR A 690 9.03 -102.94 101.30
CA THR A 690 8.22 -102.70 100.06
C THR A 690 8.19 -101.25 99.51
N LEU A 691 9.34 -100.58 99.30
CA LEU A 691 9.40 -99.35 98.48
C LEU A 691 10.64 -99.37 97.57
N ARG A 692 10.45 -99.40 96.24
CA ARG A 692 11.52 -99.30 95.21
C ARG A 692 11.59 -97.89 94.64
N ARG A 693 12.79 -97.43 94.28
CA ARG A 693 13.09 -96.14 93.64
C ARG A 693 12.16 -95.91 92.42
N GLY A 694 11.42 -94.80 92.41
CA GLY A 694 10.53 -94.42 91.28
C GLY A 694 9.10 -94.96 91.34
N THR A 695 8.65 -95.49 92.48
CA THR A 695 7.25 -95.96 92.63
C THR A 695 6.41 -94.90 93.35
N VAL A 696 5.37 -94.38 92.70
CA VAL A 696 4.33 -93.56 93.34
C VAL A 696 3.42 -94.48 94.15
N LYS A 697 3.34 -94.28 95.46
CA LYS A 697 2.35 -94.97 96.31
C LYS A 697 1.63 -93.95 97.18
N THR A 698 0.31 -94.00 97.13
CA THR A 698 -0.58 -93.30 98.07
C THR A 698 -0.58 -94.06 99.39
N HIS A 699 -0.36 -93.37 100.51
CA HIS A 699 -0.52 -93.95 101.85
C HIS A 699 -1.69 -93.27 102.55
N THR A 700 -2.53 -94.04 103.24
CA THR A 700 -3.68 -93.53 103.99
C THR A 700 -3.54 -93.92 105.44
N ILE A 701 -3.43 -92.92 106.32
CA ILE A 701 -3.39 -93.11 107.77
C ILE A 701 -4.80 -92.83 108.31
N ARG A 702 -5.33 -93.75 109.11
CA ARG A 702 -6.65 -93.61 109.75
C ARG A 702 -6.46 -93.38 111.24
N LEU A 703 -6.97 -92.27 111.77
CA LEU A 703 -6.95 -91.97 113.20
C LEU A 703 -8.33 -92.29 113.79
N PRO A 704 -8.45 -93.23 114.75
CA PRO A 704 -9.72 -93.52 115.39
C PRO A 704 -10.14 -92.34 116.28
N LEU A 705 -11.29 -91.72 115.98
CA LEU A 705 -11.81 -90.57 116.73
C LEU A 705 -12.04 -90.85 118.22
N ALA A 706 -12.24 -92.11 118.61
CA ALA A 706 -12.37 -92.49 120.02
C ALA A 706 -11.09 -92.20 120.84
N SER A 707 -9.92 -92.23 120.20
CA SER A 707 -8.64 -91.90 120.85
C SER A 707 -8.35 -90.40 120.87
N TYR A 708 -9.10 -89.60 120.10
CA TYR A 708 -8.90 -88.17 119.92
C TYR A 708 -10.24 -87.42 119.86
N PRO A 709 -11.06 -87.50 120.92
CA PRO A 709 -12.44 -86.96 120.90
C PRO A 709 -12.49 -85.44 120.72
N TYR A 710 -11.39 -84.72 120.97
CA TYR A 710 -11.27 -83.28 120.75
C TYR A 710 -11.19 -82.88 119.26
N LEU A 711 -10.96 -83.83 118.34
CA LEU A 711 -10.98 -83.57 116.89
C LEU A 711 -12.40 -83.54 116.29
N ALA A 712 -13.42 -83.91 117.07
CA ALA A 712 -14.80 -83.92 116.61
C ALA A 712 -15.36 -82.48 116.54
N GLY A 713 -15.66 -82.00 115.32
CA GLY A 713 -16.31 -80.70 115.08
C GLY A 713 -15.40 -79.54 114.67
N LEU A 714 -14.09 -79.77 114.46
CA LEU A 714 -13.15 -78.76 113.95
C LEU A 714 -13.16 -78.70 112.40
N ASP A 715 -13.12 -77.48 111.85
CA ASP A 715 -12.87 -77.23 110.42
C ASP A 715 -11.37 -77.28 110.14
N LEU A 716 -10.95 -78.30 109.38
CA LEU A 716 -9.55 -78.61 109.12
C LEU A 716 -9.07 -78.13 107.74
N THR A 717 -9.86 -77.30 107.05
CA THR A 717 -9.54 -76.80 105.69
C THR A 717 -8.38 -75.80 105.63
N SER A 718 -7.91 -75.30 106.77
CA SER A 718 -6.80 -74.33 106.89
C SER A 718 -5.58 -74.87 107.65
N CYS A 719 -5.45 -76.20 107.82
CA CYS A 719 -4.31 -76.79 108.51
C CYS A 719 -3.00 -76.56 107.77
N ASP A 720 -1.93 -76.30 108.53
CA ASP A 720 -0.57 -76.15 108.02
C ASP A 720 0.30 -77.33 108.51
N ALA A 721 1.30 -77.73 107.73
CA ALA A 721 2.17 -78.86 108.08
C ALA A 721 3.60 -78.36 108.35
N THR A 722 4.20 -78.76 109.46
CA THR A 722 5.60 -78.41 109.75
C THR A 722 6.34 -79.59 110.38
N VAL A 723 7.62 -79.76 110.04
CA VAL A 723 8.45 -80.82 110.62
C VAL A 723 9.18 -80.26 111.84
N THR A 724 9.14 -80.99 112.96
CA THR A 724 9.99 -80.74 114.12
C THR A 724 10.81 -81.98 114.43
N ASN A 725 12.10 -81.78 114.66
CA ASN A 725 13.02 -82.82 115.13
C ASN A 725 12.62 -83.34 116.51
#